data_AF-A0A518UBL5-F1
#
_entry.id   AF-A0A518UBL5-F1
#
_cell.length_a   1.000
_cell.length_b   1.000
_cell.length_c   1.000
_cell.angle_alpha   90.00
_cell.angle_beta   90.00
_cell.angle_gamma   90.00
#
_symmetry.space_group_name_H-M   'P 1'
#
loop_
_entity.id
_entity.type
_entity.pdbx_description
1 polymer ?
#
loop_
_entity_poly.entity_id
_entity_poly.type
_entity_poly.pdbx_seq_one_letter_code
_entity_poly.pdbx_strand_id
1 'polypeptide(L)'
;MLTTGLDNVAGTSGNDTINGSVSATAADNTLGLADVINGGAGTDTLNVTAAVLAADIAVPAGNIQNVETVNIRALDNDGTVGTDAATFAAGNASGVTAVNADRSTSNVTVTGLANGASVGMIGDGVVANGILKYAYATATADQVINISGGTNNAGVADITATASTGVTKATINSTGAANKVDTIKLDSVGGGTVTTLNVNAATNLTATLTGADFAATSALTVAGAAASVDLGTAANFKTIDASGLTAGGLTIALGTNTTSFKGGQGNDVVTTAAVAATTAGAVDAGAGTADVLNVAAGADVDTAAEAAVYTNFEVLRNSGATDLDVSLLSGITSIQLNSANAGATKMTAAQAAAITNRTDNGTNTFSLATATGTADVMSVTLQNTTATASADLTAATITGFETLNVVSSSGSSADINALSFAAAGDLTALNISGAKPISVTTTNITKAAAINASGLTYAGSTATDYALTITGNLVKGSSVTGSAAADSLTTTAAITGTSGDFVTYDAGAGNDVISSTAAAINNTSGANGSVKIEGGAGTDKLTLTDAGGLTLVDANVQYVTGVEEISYTVANKAISITSGGFFDTNFKTNGAKLTLGDATNAQVNTVDLTSFSGAATVALTATAATTQAQTITTGSGADTVTLLAAGTTTGAHTISTGAGNDTINVTIAGATITTGTVTINGGAGKDTITITGDSTANADTAVNTIVKVQEGHSTLTDFDVITGAVVSTATKEAFQLDFDGTASANANVTASSVTGYTSAELTYTVTNGLLAFAGTSAAALTAAQKATIAQTVITTADKAVAFVDGTDSYVFHNGATTDSLVKLVGVTLSGIDAVAAGYIDIA
;
A
#
# COMPACT_ATOMS: atom_id res chain seq x y z
N MET A 1 43.91 35.48 24.69
CA MET A 1 43.59 34.09 25.06
C MET A 1 44.09 33.87 26.47
N LEU A 2 43.30 33.25 27.34
CA LEU A 2 43.72 32.92 28.69
C LEU A 2 44.56 31.64 28.73
N THR A 3 45.28 31.42 29.82
CA THR A 3 46.16 30.27 30.06
C THR A 3 45.67 29.48 31.28
N THR A 4 46.26 28.32 31.56
CA THR A 4 45.94 27.56 32.78
C THR A 4 46.57 28.18 34.05
N GLY A 5 47.34 29.26 33.91
CA GLY A 5 47.93 30.01 35.01
C GLY A 5 47.01 31.13 35.51
N LEU A 6 47.52 31.97 36.40
CA LEU A 6 46.84 33.21 36.77
C LEU A 6 47.03 34.24 35.67
N ASP A 7 45.94 34.75 35.11
CA ASP A 7 45.94 35.78 34.10
C ASP A 7 45.48 37.13 34.64
N ASN A 8 46.14 38.21 34.18
CA ASN A 8 45.71 39.59 34.40
C ASN A 8 45.62 40.29 33.05
N VAL A 9 44.43 40.25 32.45
CA VAL A 9 44.16 40.79 31.12
C VAL A 9 43.62 42.20 31.26
N ALA A 10 44.35 43.15 30.69
CA ALA A 10 43.87 44.50 30.42
C ALA A 10 43.74 44.67 28.91
N GLY A 11 42.53 44.90 28.44
CA GLY A 11 42.25 45.18 27.05
C GLY A 11 42.63 46.60 26.66
N THR A 12 42.33 46.92 25.40
CA THR A 12 42.77 48.10 24.69
C THR A 12 41.66 49.16 24.67
N SER A 13 41.76 50.10 23.73
CA SER A 13 40.68 51.04 23.44
C SER A 13 39.80 50.61 22.26
N GLY A 14 40.07 49.43 21.69
CA GLY A 14 39.31 48.82 20.61
C GLY A 14 38.42 47.69 21.13
N ASN A 15 37.75 46.99 20.21
CA ASN A 15 36.93 45.84 20.58
C ASN A 15 37.83 44.61 20.78
N ASP A 16 37.98 44.18 22.01
CA ASP A 16 38.82 43.04 22.37
C ASP A 16 38.03 41.73 22.45
N THR A 17 38.69 40.63 22.10
CA THR A 17 38.13 39.28 22.23
C THR A 17 39.01 38.44 23.14
N ILE A 18 38.44 38.01 24.26
CA ILE A 18 39.06 37.15 25.24
C ILE A 18 38.43 35.76 25.10
N ASN A 19 39.28 34.73 25.07
CA ASN A 19 38.83 33.34 24.97
C ASN A 19 39.35 32.57 26.17
N GLY A 20 38.46 31.80 26.81
CA GLY A 20 38.81 30.88 27.87
C GLY A 20 37.97 29.60 27.87
N SER A 21 38.32 28.68 28.75
CA SER A 21 37.59 27.44 28.96
C SER A 21 37.41 27.11 30.43
N VAL A 22 36.30 26.45 30.74
CA VAL A 22 36.02 25.79 32.02
C VAL A 22 35.58 24.35 31.77
N SER A 23 35.94 23.45 32.68
CA SER A 23 35.76 22.01 32.60
C SER A 23 35.83 21.43 34.01
N ALA A 24 35.17 20.29 34.22
CA ALA A 24 35.36 19.48 35.42
C ALA A 24 36.82 19.00 35.56
N THR A 25 37.54 18.90 34.44
CA THR A 25 38.97 18.59 34.40
C THR A 25 39.77 19.87 34.58
N ALA A 26 40.37 20.06 35.76
CA ALA A 26 41.11 21.28 36.10
C ALA A 26 42.22 21.67 35.11
N ALA A 27 42.83 20.69 34.43
CA ALA A 27 43.88 20.93 33.44
C ALA A 27 43.38 21.63 32.15
N ASP A 28 42.07 21.56 31.88
CA ASP A 28 41.44 22.18 30.71
C ASP A 28 40.93 23.59 31.04
N ASN A 29 41.04 24.04 32.29
CA ASN A 29 40.55 25.34 32.73
C ASN A 29 41.58 26.41 32.43
N THR A 30 41.21 27.35 31.57
CA THR A 30 41.96 28.58 31.37
C THR A 30 41.24 29.81 31.91
N LEU A 31 40.00 29.68 32.40
CA LEU A 31 39.32 30.74 33.14
C LEU A 31 39.09 30.25 34.57
N GLY A 32 39.84 30.79 35.52
CA GLY A 32 39.80 30.49 36.93
C GLY A 32 39.26 31.66 37.78
N LEU A 33 39.02 31.37 39.07
CA LEU A 33 38.52 32.37 40.04
C LEU A 33 39.52 33.50 40.35
N ALA A 34 40.81 33.26 40.10
CA ALA A 34 41.88 34.21 40.41
C ALA A 34 42.23 35.13 39.24
N ASP A 35 41.72 34.85 38.04
CA ASP A 35 41.98 35.69 36.87
C ASP A 35 41.34 37.05 37.04
N VAL A 36 41.97 38.07 36.48
CA VAL A 36 41.45 39.45 36.43
C VAL A 36 41.31 39.83 34.97
N ILE A 37 40.10 40.18 34.56
CA ILE A 37 39.78 40.55 33.17
C ILE A 37 39.18 41.94 33.19
N ASN A 38 39.82 42.87 32.50
CA ASN A 38 39.28 44.19 32.20
C ASN A 38 39.33 44.38 30.68
N GLY A 39 38.19 44.43 30.00
CA GLY A 39 38.17 44.61 28.53
C GLY A 39 38.66 45.99 28.08
N GLY A 40 38.66 46.98 28.97
CA GLY A 40 39.15 48.32 28.66
C GLY A 40 38.04 49.21 28.11
N ALA A 41 38.28 49.88 27.00
CA ALA A 41 37.26 50.69 26.31
C ALA A 41 36.99 50.06 24.95
N GLY A 42 35.74 50.03 24.51
CA GLY A 42 35.37 49.34 23.28
C GLY A 42 34.06 48.60 23.47
N THR A 43 33.81 47.61 22.61
CA THR A 43 32.79 46.57 22.83
C THR A 43 33.51 45.24 22.90
N ASP A 44 33.75 44.80 24.12
CA ASP A 44 34.62 43.68 24.43
C ASP A 44 33.81 42.38 24.61
N THR A 45 34.38 41.27 24.16
CA THR A 45 33.72 39.96 24.14
C THR A 45 34.55 38.92 24.87
N LEU A 46 33.94 38.18 25.79
CA LEU A 46 34.48 36.97 26.40
C LEU A 46 33.79 35.73 25.82
N ASN A 47 34.54 34.86 25.15
CA ASN A 47 34.06 33.54 24.74
C ASN A 47 34.56 32.47 25.72
N VAL A 48 33.63 31.69 26.28
CA VAL A 48 33.93 30.59 27.20
C VAL A 48 33.44 29.29 26.60
N THR A 49 34.33 28.31 26.41
CA THR A 49 33.92 26.92 26.17
C THR A 49 33.80 26.22 27.52
N ALA A 50 32.60 25.75 27.86
CA ALA A 50 32.32 25.04 29.11
C ALA A 50 32.08 23.56 28.82
N ALA A 51 32.98 22.67 29.22
CA ALA A 51 32.78 21.23 29.14
C ALA A 51 32.01 20.77 30.38
N VAL A 52 30.71 20.51 30.22
CA VAL A 52 29.81 20.07 31.29
C VAL A 52 29.85 18.54 31.38
N LEU A 53 30.04 18.00 32.58
CA LEU A 53 30.21 16.56 32.84
C LEU A 53 29.51 16.18 34.15
N ALA A 54 28.32 15.60 34.07
CA ALA A 54 27.53 15.00 35.15
C ALA A 54 27.33 15.86 36.41
N ALA A 55 27.53 17.18 36.31
CA ALA A 55 27.27 18.18 37.33
C ALA A 55 27.30 19.59 36.72
N ASP A 56 26.56 20.51 37.35
CA ASP A 56 26.67 21.95 37.07
C ASP A 56 28.12 22.44 37.23
N ILE A 57 28.57 23.27 36.27
CA ILE A 57 29.88 23.92 36.32
C ILE A 57 29.74 25.44 36.41
N ALA A 58 30.55 26.07 37.26
CA ALA A 58 30.59 27.53 37.37
C ALA A 58 31.53 28.13 36.32
N VAL A 59 31.04 29.13 35.58
CA VAL A 59 31.86 30.04 34.77
C VAL A 59 32.24 31.24 35.66
N PRO A 60 33.51 31.44 36.02
CA PRO A 60 33.94 32.53 36.89
C PRO A 60 33.51 33.92 36.38
N ALA A 61 33.01 34.76 37.29
CA ALA A 61 32.50 36.10 36.95
C ALA A 61 33.06 37.24 37.83
N GLY A 62 33.61 36.95 39.03
CA GLY A 62 33.85 37.96 40.08
C GLY A 62 34.91 39.03 39.81
N ASN A 63 35.81 38.82 38.86
CA ASN A 63 36.90 39.73 38.52
C ASN A 63 36.85 40.18 37.05
N ILE A 64 35.66 40.16 36.46
CA ILE A 64 35.42 40.60 35.08
C ILE A 64 34.85 42.03 35.11
N GLN A 65 35.49 42.94 34.39
CA GLN A 65 35.10 44.34 34.26
C GLN A 65 35.18 44.80 32.80
N ASN A 66 34.35 45.76 32.41
CA ASN A 66 34.32 46.34 31.06
C ASN A 66 34.35 45.28 29.95
N VAL A 67 33.55 44.23 30.11
CA VAL A 67 33.29 43.23 29.06
C VAL A 67 31.80 43.26 28.78
N GLU A 68 31.43 43.68 27.58
CA GLU A 68 30.01 43.92 27.25
C GLU A 68 29.29 42.63 26.87
N THR A 69 29.96 41.70 26.19
CA THR A 69 29.35 40.45 25.70
C THR A 69 30.06 39.22 26.26
N VAL A 70 29.29 38.26 26.78
CA VAL A 70 29.79 36.96 27.20
C VAL A 70 29.10 35.86 26.40
N ASN A 71 29.86 35.10 25.61
CA ASN A 71 29.37 33.93 24.88
C ASN A 71 29.82 32.67 25.60
N ILE A 72 28.89 31.82 25.98
CA ILE A 72 29.15 30.54 26.66
C ILE A 72 28.74 29.43 25.71
N ARG A 73 29.71 28.64 25.26
CA ARG A 73 29.49 27.40 24.54
C ARG A 73 29.58 26.23 25.50
N ALA A 74 28.44 25.81 26.04
CA ALA A 74 28.35 24.65 26.91
C ALA A 74 28.26 23.37 26.08
N LEU A 75 29.26 22.51 26.20
CA LEU A 75 29.34 21.23 25.52
C LEU A 75 28.85 20.13 26.47
N ASP A 76 27.92 19.32 25.98
CA ASP A 76 27.53 18.06 26.60
C ASP A 76 28.59 17.00 26.28
N ASN A 77 29.38 16.63 27.29
CA ASN A 77 30.47 15.67 27.15
C ASN A 77 30.12 14.28 27.71
N ASP A 78 28.92 14.08 28.28
CA ASP A 78 28.48 12.78 28.83
C ASP A 78 27.29 12.16 28.10
N GLY A 79 26.66 12.91 27.19
CA GLY A 79 25.53 12.45 26.39
C GLY A 79 24.20 12.44 27.16
N THR A 80 24.16 13.00 28.37
CA THR A 80 22.94 13.23 29.15
C THR A 80 22.48 14.67 28.97
N VAL A 81 21.89 14.92 27.80
CA VAL A 81 21.30 16.21 27.45
C VAL A 81 20.31 16.64 28.54
N GLY A 82 20.48 17.85 29.07
CA GLY A 82 19.41 18.58 29.76
C GLY A 82 19.41 18.58 31.29
N THR A 83 20.33 17.89 31.97
CA THR A 83 20.34 17.89 33.45
C THR A 83 21.20 19.01 34.03
N ASP A 84 22.44 19.10 33.58
CA ASP A 84 23.47 19.97 34.14
C ASP A 84 23.73 21.21 33.28
N ALA A 85 24.26 22.27 33.87
CA ALA A 85 24.45 23.56 33.22
C ALA A 85 25.81 24.21 33.47
N ALA A 86 26.28 24.97 32.48
CA ALA A 86 27.28 26.01 32.69
C ALA A 86 26.62 27.26 33.28
N THR A 87 26.99 27.63 34.51
CA THR A 87 26.37 28.73 35.26
C THR A 87 27.26 29.96 35.29
N PHE A 88 26.74 31.10 34.83
CA PHE A 88 27.41 32.40 34.87
C PHE A 88 26.62 33.41 35.72
N ALA A 89 27.28 33.93 36.76
CA ALA A 89 26.70 34.94 37.64
C ALA A 89 27.05 36.35 37.13
N ALA A 90 26.30 36.83 36.14
CA ALA A 90 26.49 38.14 35.51
C ALA A 90 26.49 39.29 36.52
N GLY A 91 25.74 39.18 37.63
CA GLY A 91 25.74 40.19 38.69
C GLY A 91 27.08 40.41 39.39
N ASN A 92 28.04 39.49 39.22
CA ASN A 92 29.40 39.61 39.75
C ASN A 92 30.39 40.19 38.72
N ALA A 93 29.98 40.38 37.46
CA ALA A 93 30.80 40.94 36.38
C ALA A 93 30.28 42.34 36.01
N SER A 94 31.14 43.36 36.08
CA SER A 94 30.74 44.73 35.73
C SER A 94 30.91 44.99 34.23
N GLY A 95 29.99 45.76 33.65
CA GLY A 95 30.02 46.11 32.21
C GLY A 95 29.26 45.14 31.30
N VAL A 96 28.86 43.95 31.78
CA VAL A 96 28.12 42.96 30.96
C VAL A 96 26.75 43.50 30.56
N THR A 97 26.51 43.53 29.24
CA THR A 97 25.24 43.95 28.62
C THR A 97 24.59 42.83 27.79
N ALA A 98 25.31 41.75 27.46
CA ALA A 98 24.77 40.57 26.80
C ALA A 98 25.42 39.29 27.29
N VAL A 99 24.62 38.25 27.55
CA VAL A 99 25.11 36.89 27.81
C VAL A 99 24.40 35.91 26.88
N ASN A 100 25.17 35.15 26.09
CA ASN A 100 24.64 34.26 25.08
C ASN A 100 25.05 32.81 25.34
N ALA A 101 24.12 31.87 25.19
CA ALA A 101 24.42 30.46 24.95
C ALA A 101 24.79 30.29 23.46
N ASP A 102 26.08 30.16 23.16
CA ASP A 102 26.61 30.05 21.79
C ASP A 102 26.78 28.60 21.35
N ARG A 103 25.86 28.11 20.51
CA ARG A 103 25.85 26.73 19.97
C ARG A 103 26.05 25.68 21.07
N SER A 104 25.47 25.96 22.24
CA SER A 104 25.54 25.12 23.42
C SER A 104 24.69 23.87 23.22
N THR A 105 25.29 22.71 23.41
CA THR A 105 24.61 21.40 23.40
C THR A 105 24.23 20.93 24.81
N SER A 106 24.78 21.58 25.84
CA SER A 106 24.37 21.46 27.24
C SER A 106 23.67 22.75 27.71
N ASN A 107 23.11 22.75 28.92
CA ASN A 107 22.36 23.90 29.43
C ASN A 107 23.30 25.06 29.80
N VAL A 108 22.76 26.27 29.74
CA VAL A 108 23.42 27.49 30.25
C VAL A 108 22.48 28.16 31.25
N THR A 109 23.00 28.51 32.42
CA THR A 109 22.26 29.27 33.44
C THR A 109 22.92 30.63 33.66
N VAL A 110 22.16 31.71 33.49
CA VAL A 110 22.62 33.08 33.74
C VAL A 110 21.89 33.66 34.96
N THR A 111 22.62 34.26 35.90
CA THR A 111 22.00 34.88 37.09
C THR A 111 22.46 36.31 37.31
N GLY A 112 21.61 37.13 37.92
CA GLY A 112 21.95 38.51 38.29
C GLY A 112 22.16 39.45 37.10
N LEU A 113 21.52 39.19 35.96
CA LEU A 113 21.65 40.04 34.77
C LEU A 113 21.20 41.47 35.06
N ALA A 114 21.96 42.48 34.61
CA ALA A 114 21.67 43.88 34.88
C ALA A 114 20.40 44.34 34.14
N ASN A 115 19.72 45.37 34.66
CA ASN A 115 18.58 45.97 33.98
C ASN A 115 19.00 46.53 32.60
N GLY A 116 18.24 46.19 31.55
CA GLY A 116 18.56 46.59 30.17
C GLY A 116 19.61 45.73 29.46
N ALA A 117 20.25 44.79 30.16
CA ALA A 117 21.08 43.78 29.51
C ALA A 117 20.21 42.71 28.84
N SER A 118 20.79 41.94 27.91
CA SER A 118 20.09 40.90 27.15
C SER A 118 20.64 39.52 27.46
N VAL A 119 19.80 38.51 27.28
CA VAL A 119 20.19 37.11 27.27
C VAL A 119 19.92 36.52 25.89
N GLY A 120 20.72 35.58 25.41
CA GLY A 120 20.56 35.06 24.06
C GLY A 120 20.88 33.60 23.87
N MET A 121 20.28 33.02 22.82
CA MET A 121 20.59 31.68 22.32
C MET A 121 21.03 31.80 20.86
N ILE A 122 22.19 31.26 20.54
CA ILE A 122 22.77 31.28 19.20
C ILE A 122 22.89 29.84 18.72
N GLY A 123 22.33 29.54 17.55
CA GLY A 123 22.44 28.25 16.87
C GLY A 123 23.38 28.29 15.67
N ASP A 124 23.36 27.19 14.91
CA ASP A 124 24.07 27.04 13.63
C ASP A 124 23.22 26.34 12.55
N GLY A 125 21.93 26.11 12.83
CA GLY A 125 20.98 25.41 11.96
C GLY A 125 21.13 23.89 11.95
N VAL A 126 22.10 23.32 12.67
CA VAL A 126 22.41 21.88 12.63
C VAL A 126 22.26 21.26 14.00
N VAL A 127 22.95 21.81 15.01
CA VAL A 127 23.05 21.19 16.33
C VAL A 127 21.87 21.58 17.21
N ALA A 128 21.31 20.60 17.93
CA ALA A 128 20.26 20.86 18.92
C ALA A 128 20.81 21.68 20.09
N ASN A 129 20.14 22.78 20.41
CA ASN A 129 20.52 23.66 21.52
C ASN A 129 20.05 23.08 22.87
N GLY A 130 20.85 23.28 23.93
CA GLY A 130 20.44 23.01 25.31
C GLY A 130 19.50 24.08 25.89
N ILE A 131 19.07 23.90 27.14
CA ILE A 131 18.18 24.85 27.84
C ILE A 131 18.97 26.11 28.21
N LEU A 132 18.37 27.28 27.99
CA LEU A 132 18.86 28.55 28.50
C LEU A 132 17.99 29.02 29.68
N LYS A 133 18.57 29.01 30.88
CA LYS A 133 17.96 29.57 32.10
C LYS A 133 18.52 30.95 32.37
N TYR A 134 17.68 31.89 32.80
CA TYR A 134 18.13 33.23 33.13
C TYR A 134 17.40 33.86 34.32
N ALA A 135 18.04 34.83 34.95
CA ALA A 135 17.48 35.68 35.98
C ALA A 135 18.14 37.06 35.96
N TYR A 136 17.33 38.11 36.05
CA TYR A 136 17.80 39.47 36.25
C TYR A 136 18.07 39.74 37.74
N ALA A 137 18.97 40.67 38.05
CA ALA A 137 19.22 41.12 39.41
C ALA A 137 17.98 41.79 40.04
N THR A 138 17.19 42.49 39.22
CA THR A 138 15.88 43.01 39.58
C THR A 138 14.82 42.15 38.90
N ALA A 139 14.02 41.42 39.69
CA ALA A 139 13.05 40.45 39.15
C ALA A 139 12.00 41.07 38.19
N THR A 140 11.69 42.35 38.35
CA THR A 140 10.71 43.09 37.52
C THR A 140 11.35 43.83 36.35
N ALA A 141 12.64 43.61 36.07
CA ALA A 141 13.33 44.26 34.96
C ALA A 141 12.69 43.88 33.62
N ASP A 142 12.70 44.82 32.67
CA ASP A 142 12.33 44.56 31.28
C ASP A 142 13.28 43.49 30.72
N GLN A 143 12.72 42.45 30.11
CA GLN A 143 13.49 41.34 29.61
C GLN A 143 13.80 41.51 28.12
N VAL A 144 15.05 41.29 27.70
CA VAL A 144 15.45 41.22 26.30
C VAL A 144 16.07 39.86 26.00
N ILE A 145 15.46 39.12 25.06
CA ILE A 145 15.87 37.78 24.65
C ILE A 145 16.28 37.82 23.17
N ASN A 146 17.50 37.41 22.86
CA ASN A 146 18.03 37.38 21.50
C ASN A 146 18.19 35.93 21.01
N ILE A 147 17.46 35.56 19.97
CA ILE A 147 17.53 34.24 19.34
C ILE A 147 18.14 34.43 17.95
N SER A 148 19.22 33.71 17.64
CA SER A 148 19.94 33.94 16.39
C SER A 148 20.69 32.73 15.84
N GLY A 149 21.18 32.85 14.61
CA GLY A 149 22.12 31.88 14.01
C GLY A 149 21.49 30.57 13.55
N GLY A 150 20.18 30.38 13.75
CA GLY A 150 19.47 29.15 13.40
C GLY A 150 19.41 28.19 14.58
N THR A 151 18.74 28.58 15.66
CA THR A 151 18.54 27.65 16.78
C THR A 151 17.70 26.44 16.35
N ASN A 152 18.05 25.26 16.86
CA ASN A 152 17.37 24.01 16.54
C ASN A 152 16.85 23.35 17.83
N ASN A 153 15.60 22.87 17.79
CA ASN A 153 14.94 22.23 18.92
C ASN A 153 14.65 20.75 18.65
N ALA A 154 15.19 19.87 19.50
CA ALA A 154 14.92 18.44 19.57
C ALA A 154 14.08 18.03 20.82
N GLY A 155 13.25 18.93 21.34
CA GLY A 155 12.36 18.71 22.49
C GLY A 155 12.90 19.19 23.85
N VAL A 156 13.97 20.00 23.86
CA VAL A 156 14.71 20.41 25.07
C VAL A 156 15.23 21.86 25.03
N ALA A 157 15.08 22.59 23.92
CA ALA A 157 15.64 23.93 23.77
C ALA A 157 14.72 25.02 24.37
N ASP A 158 14.48 24.97 25.68
CA ASP A 158 13.68 25.97 26.40
C ASP A 158 14.49 27.24 26.72
N ILE A 159 13.79 28.37 26.78
CA ILE A 159 14.30 29.64 27.33
C ILE A 159 13.46 29.97 28.57
N THR A 160 14.06 29.85 29.76
CA THR A 160 13.33 29.84 31.03
C THR A 160 13.82 30.91 32.00
N ALA A 161 12.94 31.86 32.35
CA ALA A 161 13.12 32.74 33.48
C ALA A 161 13.02 31.96 34.81
N THR A 162 14.02 32.14 35.68
CA THR A 162 14.14 31.41 36.95
C THR A 162 13.91 32.27 38.20
N ALA A 163 14.04 33.60 38.10
CA ALA A 163 13.79 34.54 39.19
C ALA A 163 13.31 35.92 38.69
N SER A 164 12.24 35.93 37.90
CA SER A 164 11.69 37.13 37.24
C SER A 164 10.22 37.36 37.58
N THR A 165 9.85 37.22 38.85
CA THR A 165 8.46 37.45 39.30
C THR A 165 8.05 38.90 39.13
N GLY A 166 6.90 39.16 38.49
CA GLY A 166 6.36 40.51 38.34
C GLY A 166 6.91 41.29 37.14
N VAL A 167 7.55 40.62 36.17
CA VAL A 167 7.92 41.23 34.89
C VAL A 167 6.67 41.77 34.19
N THR A 168 6.73 43.02 33.70
CA THR A 168 5.62 43.63 32.96
C THR A 168 5.89 43.71 31.47
N LYS A 169 7.17 43.71 31.04
CA LYS A 169 7.55 43.85 29.64
C LYS A 169 8.69 42.92 29.24
N ALA A 170 8.56 42.34 28.05
CA ALA A 170 9.59 41.53 27.42
C ALA A 170 9.73 41.84 25.93
N THR A 171 10.93 41.63 25.38
CA THR A 171 11.25 41.73 23.96
C THR A 171 11.99 40.49 23.52
N ILE A 172 11.53 39.86 22.44
CA ILE A 172 12.18 38.71 21.78
C ILE A 172 12.64 39.17 20.41
N ASN A 173 13.92 38.99 20.10
CA ASN A 173 14.49 39.27 18.80
C ASN A 173 14.86 37.95 18.11
N SER A 174 14.44 37.76 16.85
CA SER A 174 14.85 36.62 16.01
C SER A 174 15.65 37.14 14.81
N THR A 175 16.90 36.70 14.68
CA THR A 175 17.84 37.19 13.64
C THR A 175 18.70 36.07 13.04
N GLY A 176 19.44 36.37 11.96
CA GLY A 176 20.38 35.43 11.33
C GLY A 176 19.70 34.40 10.42
N ALA A 177 19.58 33.15 10.86
CA ALA A 177 18.84 32.11 10.15
C ALA A 177 17.48 31.86 10.82
N ALA A 178 16.68 30.92 10.30
CA ALA A 178 15.40 30.55 10.90
C ALA A 178 15.62 29.90 12.27
N ASN A 179 14.99 30.45 13.31
CA ASN A 179 15.21 30.04 14.69
C ASN A 179 14.02 29.22 15.20
N LYS A 180 14.31 28.10 15.86
CA LYS A 180 13.34 27.27 16.57
C LYS A 180 13.79 27.07 18.02
N VAL A 181 12.90 27.32 18.96
CA VAL A 181 13.02 26.96 20.39
C VAL A 181 11.74 26.23 20.81
N ASP A 182 11.73 25.62 21.99
CA ASP A 182 10.53 24.92 22.47
C ASP A 182 9.60 25.86 23.23
N THR A 183 9.79 26.02 24.53
CA THR A 183 9.00 26.92 25.37
C THR A 183 9.81 28.16 25.73
N ILE A 184 9.16 29.32 25.68
CA ILE A 184 9.66 30.57 26.28
C ILE A 184 8.81 30.87 27.51
N LYS A 185 9.46 30.92 28.67
CA LYS A 185 8.87 31.28 29.95
C LYS A 185 9.53 32.56 30.48
N LEU A 186 8.72 33.60 30.67
CA LEU A 186 9.11 34.96 31.04
C LEU A 186 8.87 35.26 32.52
N ASP A 187 7.80 34.73 33.12
CA ASP A 187 7.52 34.87 34.55
C ASP A 187 7.83 33.56 35.27
N SER A 188 8.84 33.61 36.16
CA SER A 188 9.31 32.43 36.87
C SER A 188 8.21 31.69 37.67
N VAL A 189 7.16 32.39 38.11
CA VAL A 189 6.05 31.81 38.89
C VAL A 189 4.73 31.73 38.12
N GLY A 190 4.66 32.22 36.87
CA GLY A 190 3.42 32.27 36.10
C GLY A 190 2.34 33.13 36.76
N GLY A 191 2.71 34.32 37.23
CA GLY A 191 1.82 35.23 37.97
C GLY A 191 0.89 36.07 37.09
N GLY A 192 0.94 35.91 35.76
CA GLY A 192 0.14 36.69 34.82
C GLY A 192 0.46 38.18 34.87
N THR A 193 1.75 38.53 34.90
CA THR A 193 2.20 39.91 35.13
C THR A 193 2.65 40.64 33.88
N VAL A 194 3.02 39.92 32.81
CA VAL A 194 3.49 40.51 31.56
C VAL A 194 2.33 41.22 30.85
N THR A 195 2.41 42.54 30.72
CA THR A 195 1.42 43.37 30.03
C THR A 195 1.85 43.74 28.61
N THR A 196 3.13 43.60 28.26
CA THR A 196 3.62 43.90 26.90
C THR A 196 4.68 42.89 26.46
N LEU A 197 4.45 42.27 25.31
CA LEU A 197 5.45 41.46 24.61
C LEU A 197 5.69 42.05 23.21
N ASN A 198 6.96 42.31 22.89
CA ASN A 198 7.39 42.68 21.55
C ASN A 198 8.20 41.54 20.93
N VAL A 199 7.83 41.10 19.74
CA VAL A 199 8.59 40.11 18.95
C VAL A 199 9.11 40.80 17.69
N ASN A 200 10.42 40.99 17.60
CA ASN A 200 11.09 41.56 16.43
C ASN A 200 11.76 40.43 15.63
N ALA A 201 11.03 39.89 14.66
CA ALA A 201 11.47 38.78 13.83
C ALA A 201 12.03 39.29 12.49
N ALA A 202 13.34 39.51 12.42
CA ALA A 202 14.03 39.71 11.15
C ALA A 202 14.09 38.41 10.33
N THR A 203 14.10 37.27 11.03
CA THR A 203 14.08 35.91 10.46
C THR A 203 13.04 35.07 11.16
N ASN A 204 12.65 33.95 10.54
CA ASN A 204 11.58 33.09 11.06
C ASN A 204 11.84 32.67 12.50
N LEU A 205 10.77 32.62 13.28
CA LEU A 205 10.78 32.18 14.68
C LEU A 205 9.68 31.15 14.88
N THR A 206 10.03 30.01 15.45
CA THR A 206 9.07 29.03 15.98
C THR A 206 9.33 28.83 17.46
N ALA A 207 8.32 29.09 18.29
CA ALA A 207 8.37 28.94 19.74
C ALA A 207 6.95 28.70 20.29
N THR A 208 6.83 28.19 21.51
CA THR A 208 5.58 28.20 22.28
C THR A 208 5.76 29.12 23.48
N LEU A 209 4.82 30.05 23.68
CA LEU A 209 4.84 30.94 24.83
C LEU A 209 4.18 30.28 26.05
N THR A 210 4.55 30.66 27.27
CA THR A 210 3.84 30.17 28.48
C THR A 210 2.67 31.08 28.84
N GLY A 211 1.44 30.58 28.72
CA GLY A 211 0.22 31.39 28.92
C GLY A 211 0.06 32.04 30.28
N ALA A 212 0.53 31.36 31.33
CA ALA A 212 0.48 31.86 32.71
C ALA A 212 1.35 33.11 32.93
N ASP A 213 2.21 33.49 31.99
CA ASP A 213 3.07 34.67 32.14
C ASP A 213 2.30 35.97 31.90
N PHE A 214 1.23 35.93 31.11
CA PHE A 214 0.59 37.13 30.58
C PHE A 214 -0.59 37.60 31.41
N ALA A 215 -0.64 38.92 31.66
CA ALA A 215 -1.78 39.56 32.29
C ALA A 215 -3.01 39.55 31.38
N ALA A 216 -4.21 39.62 31.97
CA ALA A 216 -5.45 39.75 31.19
C ALA A 216 -5.53 41.04 30.35
N THR A 217 -4.69 42.04 30.63
CA THR A 217 -4.56 43.28 29.85
C THR A 217 -3.38 43.27 28.87
N SER A 218 -2.77 42.11 28.65
CA SER A 218 -1.53 42.01 27.87
C SER A 218 -1.70 42.33 26.39
N ALA A 219 -0.67 42.93 25.81
CA ALA A 219 -0.56 43.24 24.40
C ALA A 219 0.65 42.54 23.77
N LEU A 220 0.44 41.91 22.62
CA LEU A 220 1.48 41.35 21.77
C LEU A 220 1.65 42.21 20.52
N THR A 221 2.89 42.60 20.21
CA THR A 221 3.27 43.19 18.91
C THR A 221 4.29 42.30 18.23
N VAL A 222 4.05 41.94 16.98
CA VAL A 222 4.99 41.17 16.15
C VAL A 222 5.37 42.00 14.92
N ALA A 223 6.67 42.15 14.68
CA ALA A 223 7.19 42.97 13.59
C ALA A 223 8.47 42.40 12.99
N GLY A 224 8.78 42.81 11.76
CA GLY A 224 10.04 42.47 11.08
C GLY A 224 9.84 41.85 9.71
N ALA A 225 10.93 41.33 9.14
CA ALA A 225 10.99 40.82 7.77
C ALA A 225 10.87 39.29 7.66
N ALA A 226 10.61 38.60 8.77
CA ALA A 226 10.41 37.16 8.77
C ALA A 226 9.27 36.75 7.83
N ALA A 227 9.42 35.62 7.15
CA ALA A 227 8.38 35.04 6.31
C ALA A 227 7.32 34.29 7.13
N SER A 228 7.66 33.87 8.35
CA SER A 228 6.72 33.23 9.28
C SER A 228 7.19 33.38 10.73
N VAL A 229 6.24 33.67 11.62
CA VAL A 229 6.41 33.60 13.07
C VAL A 229 5.35 32.65 13.62
N ASP A 230 5.74 31.61 14.35
CA ASP A 230 4.84 30.67 15.02
C ASP A 230 5.07 30.73 16.54
N LEU A 231 4.01 31.09 17.27
CA LEU A 231 4.01 31.25 18.73
C LEU A 231 3.14 30.21 19.46
N GLY A 232 2.57 29.25 18.72
CA GLY A 232 1.83 28.13 19.28
C GLY A 232 0.49 28.50 19.95
N THR A 233 0.06 27.68 20.93
CA THR A 233 -1.33 27.68 21.43
C THR A 233 -1.56 28.40 22.75
N ALA A 234 -0.50 28.86 23.42
CA ALA A 234 -0.56 29.08 24.86
C ALA A 234 -0.75 30.55 25.29
N ALA A 235 -0.74 31.54 24.40
CA ALA A 235 -0.78 32.94 24.83
C ALA A 235 -2.17 33.61 24.76
N ASN A 236 -2.74 33.97 25.92
CA ASN A 236 -4.04 34.63 26.04
C ASN A 236 -3.90 36.17 26.13
N PHE A 237 -3.56 36.80 25.00
CA PHE A 237 -3.42 38.26 24.90
C PHE A 237 -4.78 38.96 24.73
N LYS A 238 -4.88 40.18 25.26
CA LYS A 238 -6.03 41.06 25.01
C LYS A 238 -6.00 41.66 23.61
N THR A 239 -4.83 42.12 23.18
CA THR A 239 -4.61 42.68 21.84
C THR A 239 -3.39 42.06 21.19
N ILE A 240 -3.52 41.63 19.94
CA ILE A 240 -2.43 41.08 19.14
C ILE A 240 -2.33 41.92 17.87
N ASP A 241 -1.14 42.46 17.57
CA ASP A 241 -0.87 43.23 16.35
C ASP A 241 0.40 42.71 15.69
N ALA A 242 0.22 41.94 14.63
CA ALA A 242 1.28 41.41 13.79
C ALA A 242 1.46 42.20 12.48
N SER A 243 0.76 43.34 12.31
CA SER A 243 0.81 44.11 11.07
C SER A 243 2.17 44.76 10.79
N GLY A 244 3.11 44.69 11.74
CA GLY A 244 4.51 45.01 11.54
C GLY A 244 5.33 43.93 10.83
N LEU A 245 4.79 42.72 10.62
CA LEU A 245 5.43 41.68 9.81
C LEU A 245 5.27 42.03 8.33
N THR A 246 6.34 42.55 7.72
CA THR A 246 6.25 43.17 6.40
C THR A 246 6.24 42.18 5.24
N ALA A 247 6.51 40.90 5.50
CA ALA A 247 6.66 39.88 4.47
C ALA A 247 6.00 38.53 4.80
N GLY A 248 5.59 38.31 6.04
CA GLY A 248 5.13 37.01 6.54
C GLY A 248 3.90 37.11 7.42
N GLY A 249 3.40 35.96 7.85
CA GLY A 249 2.24 35.83 8.74
C GLY A 249 2.60 35.24 10.10
N LEU A 250 1.67 35.41 11.04
CA LEU A 250 1.69 34.89 12.40
C LEU A 250 0.85 33.61 12.52
N THR A 251 1.42 32.57 13.12
CA THR A 251 0.71 31.38 13.59
C THR A 251 0.52 31.47 15.10
N ILE A 252 -0.73 31.48 15.57
CA ILE A 252 -1.06 31.60 17.00
C ILE A 252 -2.48 31.07 17.29
N ALA A 253 -2.71 30.52 18.49
CA ALA A 253 -4.07 30.34 19.00
C ALA A 253 -4.52 31.54 19.84
N LEU A 254 -5.76 31.95 19.63
CA LEU A 254 -6.39 32.99 20.42
C LEU A 254 -6.81 32.46 21.80
N GLY A 255 -6.99 33.38 22.73
CA GLY A 255 -7.55 33.08 24.05
C GLY A 255 -8.84 33.84 24.31
N THR A 256 -9.53 33.49 25.38
CA THR A 256 -10.83 34.09 25.72
C THR A 256 -10.75 35.58 26.04
N ASN A 257 -9.57 36.12 26.34
CA ASN A 257 -9.41 37.55 26.65
C ASN A 257 -9.18 38.40 25.39
N THR A 258 -9.00 37.78 24.22
CA THR A 258 -8.69 38.51 22.98
C THR A 258 -9.86 39.40 22.57
N THR A 259 -9.55 40.68 22.35
CA THR A 259 -10.50 41.73 21.93
C THR A 259 -10.14 42.35 20.59
N SER A 260 -8.87 42.21 20.16
CA SER A 260 -8.44 42.58 18.82
C SER A 260 -7.27 41.70 18.37
N PHE A 261 -7.28 41.31 17.11
CA PHE A 261 -6.18 40.66 16.41
C PHE A 261 -6.02 41.31 15.04
N LYS A 262 -4.78 41.59 14.64
CA LYS A 262 -4.43 42.01 13.28
C LYS A 262 -3.24 41.20 12.79
N GLY A 263 -3.40 40.48 11.68
CA GLY A 263 -2.36 39.66 11.06
C GLY A 263 -1.31 40.47 10.31
N GLY A 264 -0.40 39.74 9.68
CA GLY A 264 0.76 40.26 8.95
C GLY A 264 0.45 40.65 7.51
N GLN A 265 1.51 40.68 6.70
CA GLN A 265 1.44 40.94 5.25
C GLN A 265 1.51 39.65 4.41
N GLY A 266 1.71 38.50 5.04
CA GLY A 266 1.69 37.18 4.42
C GLY A 266 0.84 36.22 5.23
N ASN A 267 0.69 34.99 4.75
CA ASN A 267 -0.36 34.08 5.25
C ASN A 267 -0.27 33.79 6.76
N ASP A 268 -1.28 34.24 7.50
CA ASP A 268 -1.50 34.02 8.92
C ASP A 268 -2.23 32.68 9.17
N VAL A 269 -2.03 32.10 10.36
CA VAL A 269 -2.76 30.92 10.83
C VAL A 269 -3.29 31.18 12.23
N VAL A 270 -4.59 31.42 12.33
CA VAL A 270 -5.24 31.81 13.58
C VAL A 270 -6.13 30.69 14.06
N THR A 271 -5.83 30.11 15.21
CA THR A 271 -6.73 29.15 15.87
C THR A 271 -7.75 29.88 16.74
N THR A 272 -9.04 29.59 16.53
CA THR A 272 -10.15 30.25 17.22
C THR A 272 -10.22 29.90 18.71
N ALA A 273 -10.92 30.73 19.45
CA ALA A 273 -11.39 30.48 20.80
C ALA A 273 -12.69 31.27 21.03
N ALA A 274 -13.35 31.05 22.16
CA ALA A 274 -14.45 31.89 22.64
C ALA A 274 -13.92 33.28 23.09
N VAL A 275 -13.52 34.10 22.11
CA VAL A 275 -12.91 35.42 22.32
C VAL A 275 -13.87 36.41 22.99
N ALA A 276 -13.33 37.39 23.71
CA ALA A 276 -14.12 38.47 24.33
C ALA A 276 -14.63 39.51 23.31
N ALA A 277 -14.09 39.50 22.10
CA ALA A 277 -14.51 40.39 21.02
C ALA A 277 -15.93 40.06 20.54
N THR A 278 -16.77 41.09 20.42
CA THR A 278 -18.12 41.00 19.82
C THR A 278 -18.29 41.94 18.63
N THR A 279 -17.25 42.70 18.30
CA THR A 279 -17.25 43.64 17.17
C THR A 279 -16.87 42.88 15.90
N ALA A 280 -17.61 43.10 14.82
CA ALA A 280 -17.29 42.51 13.53
C ALA A 280 -15.90 42.95 13.04
N GLY A 281 -15.11 42.01 12.53
CA GLY A 281 -13.73 42.23 12.08
C GLY A 281 -12.74 42.55 13.19
N ALA A 282 -13.05 42.20 14.44
CA ALA A 282 -12.08 42.36 15.53
C ALA A 282 -10.91 41.38 15.44
N VAL A 283 -11.08 40.24 14.76
CA VAL A 283 -10.01 39.32 14.38
C VAL A 283 -9.83 39.41 12.87
N ASP A 284 -8.86 40.22 12.47
CA ASP A 284 -8.53 40.50 11.09
C ASP A 284 -7.23 39.80 10.71
N ALA A 285 -7.25 38.85 9.77
CA ALA A 285 -6.02 38.20 9.32
C ALA A 285 -5.09 39.14 8.53
N GLY A 286 -5.54 40.34 8.17
CA GLY A 286 -4.70 41.32 7.50
C GLY A 286 -4.57 41.03 6.01
N ALA A 287 -3.34 41.09 5.50
CA ALA A 287 -3.06 40.82 4.09
C ALA A 287 -2.44 39.43 3.95
N GLY A 288 -2.89 38.71 2.95
CA GLY A 288 -2.46 37.36 2.64
C GLY A 288 -3.34 36.86 1.50
N THR A 289 -3.05 35.67 0.99
CA THR A 289 -3.92 35.04 -0.04
C THR A 289 -4.39 33.65 0.36
N ALA A 290 -3.92 33.18 1.51
CA ALA A 290 -4.24 31.88 2.06
C ALA A 290 -4.23 31.96 3.60
N ASP A 291 -4.77 33.04 4.15
CA ASP A 291 -4.92 33.20 5.59
C ASP A 291 -5.86 32.11 6.11
N VAL A 292 -5.42 31.40 7.17
CA VAL A 292 -6.13 30.23 7.70
C VAL A 292 -6.86 30.57 8.98
N LEU A 293 -8.19 30.46 8.94
CA LEU A 293 -9.03 30.41 10.13
C LEU A 293 -9.14 28.96 10.59
N ASN A 294 -8.40 28.59 11.64
CA ASN A 294 -8.43 27.25 12.21
C ASN A 294 -9.45 27.17 13.35
N VAL A 295 -10.66 26.72 13.03
CA VAL A 295 -11.77 26.61 13.99
C VAL A 295 -11.53 25.43 14.92
N ALA A 296 -11.27 25.72 16.20
CA ALA A 296 -11.03 24.72 17.24
C ALA A 296 -12.35 24.13 17.77
N ALA A 297 -13.39 24.96 17.90
CA ALA A 297 -14.72 24.55 18.32
C ALA A 297 -15.78 25.20 17.42
N GLY A 298 -16.78 24.45 16.98
CA GLY A 298 -17.84 24.99 16.10
C GLY A 298 -18.59 26.17 16.71
N ALA A 299 -18.74 26.20 18.04
CA ALA A 299 -19.35 27.30 18.79
C ALA A 299 -18.61 28.64 18.67
N ASP A 300 -17.37 28.65 18.17
CA ASP A 300 -16.64 29.89 17.92
C ASP A 300 -17.17 30.64 16.69
N VAL A 301 -17.98 29.99 15.84
CA VAL A 301 -18.48 30.53 14.55
C VAL A 301 -19.91 30.06 14.20
N ASP A 302 -20.71 29.58 15.16
CA ASP A 302 -22.02 28.95 14.87
C ASP A 302 -23.18 29.95 14.69
N THR A 303 -22.98 31.22 15.04
CA THR A 303 -23.89 32.32 14.70
C THR A 303 -23.26 33.35 13.77
N ALA A 304 -24.10 34.11 13.06
CA ALA A 304 -23.63 35.22 12.22
C ALA A 304 -22.87 36.31 13.01
N ALA A 305 -23.16 36.48 14.31
CA ALA A 305 -22.48 37.45 15.15
C ALA A 305 -21.07 36.98 15.52
N GLU A 306 -20.93 35.70 15.88
CA GLU A 306 -19.62 35.09 16.19
C GLU A 306 -18.75 35.00 14.94
N ALA A 307 -19.29 34.50 13.82
CA ALA A 307 -18.55 34.41 12.57
C ALA A 307 -18.10 35.79 12.05
N ALA A 308 -18.90 36.85 12.22
CA ALA A 308 -18.55 38.20 11.78
C ALA A 308 -17.35 38.80 12.55
N VAL A 309 -16.96 38.25 13.70
CA VAL A 309 -15.75 38.66 14.42
C VAL A 309 -14.49 38.40 13.59
N TYR A 310 -14.51 37.39 12.72
CA TYR A 310 -13.38 36.94 11.90
C TYR A 310 -13.49 37.44 10.46
N THR A 311 -12.46 38.12 9.95
CA THR A 311 -12.43 38.68 8.59
C THR A 311 -11.08 38.49 7.91
N ASN A 312 -11.06 38.60 6.57
CA ASN A 312 -9.88 38.45 5.72
C ASN A 312 -9.20 37.09 5.84
N PHE A 313 -10.00 36.02 5.85
CA PHE A 313 -9.51 34.64 5.77
C PHE A 313 -9.94 34.02 4.45
N GLU A 314 -9.03 33.30 3.77
CA GLU A 314 -9.33 32.58 2.53
C GLU A 314 -9.45 31.07 2.73
N VAL A 315 -8.87 30.54 3.81
CA VAL A 315 -8.85 29.10 4.10
C VAL A 315 -9.58 28.84 5.42
N LEU A 316 -10.66 28.08 5.37
CA LEU A 316 -11.31 27.56 6.57
C LEU A 316 -10.68 26.22 6.93
N ARG A 317 -10.10 26.08 8.12
CA ARG A 317 -9.69 24.78 8.66
C ARG A 317 -10.60 24.39 9.81
N ASN A 318 -11.37 23.31 9.64
CA ASN A 318 -12.18 22.73 10.70
C ASN A 318 -11.34 21.69 11.48
N SER A 319 -10.88 22.06 12.67
CA SER A 319 -10.21 21.15 13.60
C SER A 319 -11.14 20.70 14.75
N GLY A 320 -12.41 21.13 14.73
CA GLY A 320 -13.43 20.74 15.70
C GLY A 320 -14.05 19.37 15.40
N ALA A 321 -15.08 19.00 16.16
CA ALA A 321 -15.78 17.71 16.05
C ALA A 321 -17.20 17.84 15.45
N THR A 322 -17.51 18.98 14.83
CA THR A 322 -18.83 19.27 14.25
C THR A 322 -18.69 19.83 12.84
N ASP A 323 -19.71 19.63 12.01
CA ASP A 323 -19.85 20.31 10.73
C ASP A 323 -19.93 21.83 10.93
N LEU A 324 -19.31 22.61 10.04
CA LEU A 324 -19.40 24.07 10.05
C LEU A 324 -20.35 24.59 8.97
N ASP A 325 -21.10 25.64 9.28
CA ASP A 325 -21.86 26.41 8.31
C ASP A 325 -20.94 27.45 7.64
N VAL A 326 -20.45 27.13 6.45
CA VAL A 326 -19.48 27.99 5.73
C VAL A 326 -20.13 29.30 5.28
N SER A 327 -21.46 29.36 5.15
CA SER A 327 -22.16 30.56 4.70
C SER A 327 -22.13 31.71 5.72
N LEU A 328 -21.80 31.42 6.98
CA LEU A 328 -21.60 32.43 8.02
C LEU A 328 -20.27 33.17 7.88
N LEU A 329 -19.29 32.58 7.19
CA LEU A 329 -17.94 33.10 7.03
C LEU A 329 -17.76 33.71 5.64
N SER A 330 -17.34 34.97 5.59
CA SER A 330 -17.02 35.67 4.34
C SER A 330 -15.57 35.42 3.91
N GLY A 331 -15.28 35.51 2.60
CA GLY A 331 -13.90 35.43 2.07
C GLY A 331 -13.36 34.02 1.85
N ILE A 332 -13.93 33.00 2.48
CA ILE A 332 -13.46 31.61 2.37
C ILE A 332 -13.53 31.12 0.91
N THR A 333 -12.39 30.66 0.39
CA THR A 333 -12.25 30.10 -0.97
C THR A 333 -11.89 28.62 -0.96
N SER A 334 -11.30 28.11 0.13
CA SER A 334 -10.96 26.69 0.28
C SER A 334 -11.17 26.19 1.70
N ILE A 335 -11.32 24.87 1.85
CA ILE A 335 -11.67 24.22 3.12
C ILE A 335 -10.68 23.10 3.43
N GLN A 336 -10.26 23.01 4.68
CA GLN A 336 -9.40 21.97 5.23
C GLN A 336 -10.12 21.25 6.37
N LEU A 337 -10.24 19.92 6.29
CA LEU A 337 -10.75 19.09 7.37
C LEU A 337 -9.56 18.53 8.14
N ASN A 338 -9.51 18.77 9.44
CA ASN A 338 -8.34 18.48 10.27
C ASN A 338 -8.71 17.75 11.57
N SER A 339 -9.84 17.03 11.55
CA SER A 339 -10.36 16.24 12.66
C SER A 339 -11.24 15.10 12.14
N ALA A 340 -11.42 14.06 12.97
CA ALA A 340 -12.22 12.88 12.66
C ALA A 340 -13.70 13.20 12.37
N ASN A 341 -14.23 14.28 12.91
CA ASN A 341 -15.64 14.68 12.75
C ASN A 341 -15.76 16.13 12.24
N ALA A 342 -14.84 16.52 11.36
CA ALA A 342 -14.93 17.78 10.65
C ALA A 342 -15.69 17.63 9.32
N GLY A 343 -16.80 18.35 9.15
CA GLY A 343 -17.48 18.55 7.87
C GLY A 343 -17.75 20.03 7.56
N ALA A 344 -18.40 20.28 6.43
CA ALA A 344 -18.65 21.63 5.91
C ALA A 344 -19.98 21.68 5.15
N THR A 345 -20.87 22.55 5.59
CA THR A 345 -22.24 22.69 5.07
C THR A 345 -22.47 24.09 4.54
N LYS A 346 -23.53 24.23 3.72
CA LYS A 346 -23.93 25.48 3.07
C LYS A 346 -22.80 26.15 2.28
N MET A 347 -21.98 25.34 1.61
CA MET A 347 -20.89 25.82 0.77
C MET A 347 -21.41 26.46 -0.52
N THR A 348 -20.62 27.36 -1.09
CA THR A 348 -20.71 27.74 -2.50
C THR A 348 -20.11 26.64 -3.38
N ALA A 349 -20.44 26.63 -4.67
CA ALA A 349 -19.86 25.67 -5.62
C ALA A 349 -18.32 25.75 -5.69
N ALA A 350 -17.76 26.96 -5.60
CA ALA A 350 -16.30 27.15 -5.61
C ALA A 350 -15.64 26.53 -4.37
N GLN A 351 -16.23 26.72 -3.18
CA GLN A 351 -15.73 26.13 -1.94
C GLN A 351 -15.86 24.60 -1.95
N ALA A 352 -16.97 24.07 -2.45
CA ALA A 352 -17.18 22.62 -2.57
C ALA A 352 -16.19 21.95 -3.54
N ALA A 353 -15.65 22.71 -4.51
CA ALA A 353 -14.61 22.25 -5.42
C ALA A 353 -13.19 22.37 -4.85
N ALA A 354 -13.00 22.86 -3.62
CA ALA A 354 -11.70 23.17 -3.04
C ALA A 354 -11.56 22.65 -1.60
N ILE A 355 -11.86 21.37 -1.38
CA ILE A 355 -11.77 20.71 -0.07
C ILE A 355 -10.51 19.85 0.02
N THR A 356 -9.79 19.94 1.14
CA THR A 356 -8.67 19.05 1.49
C THR A 356 -8.96 18.35 2.81
N ASN A 357 -8.97 17.02 2.82
CA ASN A 357 -9.02 16.22 4.02
C ASN A 357 -7.60 15.90 4.50
N ARG A 358 -7.23 16.30 5.72
CA ARG A 358 -5.85 16.27 6.22
C ARG A 358 -5.54 15.18 7.23
N THR A 359 -6.54 14.38 7.58
CA THR A 359 -6.49 13.31 8.57
C THR A 359 -7.60 12.33 8.26
N ASP A 360 -7.59 11.17 8.92
CA ASP A 360 -8.74 10.28 8.88
C ASP A 360 -9.98 10.99 9.43
N ASN A 361 -11.03 10.96 8.62
CA ASN A 361 -12.27 11.68 8.77
C ASN A 361 -13.42 10.68 8.60
N GLY A 362 -14.39 10.77 9.50
CA GLY A 362 -15.50 9.85 9.65
C GLY A 362 -16.84 10.53 9.36
N THR A 363 -17.83 10.30 10.24
CA THR A 363 -19.20 10.80 10.10
C THR A 363 -19.24 12.32 10.04
N ASN A 364 -19.48 12.86 8.85
CA ASN A 364 -19.48 14.28 8.52
C ASN A 364 -20.48 14.59 7.41
N THR A 365 -20.92 15.85 7.33
CA THR A 365 -21.87 16.29 6.28
C THR A 365 -21.20 17.28 5.34
N PHE A 366 -21.45 17.07 4.04
CA PHE A 366 -21.10 18.00 2.97
C PHE A 366 -22.37 18.43 2.23
N SER A 367 -22.60 19.74 2.15
CA SER A 367 -23.75 20.28 1.44
C SER A 367 -23.49 21.67 0.84
N LEU A 368 -24.14 21.95 -0.28
CA LEU A 368 -24.24 23.30 -0.83
C LEU A 368 -25.28 24.13 -0.07
N ALA A 369 -25.14 25.46 -0.12
CA ALA A 369 -26.19 26.36 0.36
C ALA A 369 -27.48 26.20 -0.46
N THR A 370 -27.34 25.91 -1.75
CA THR A 370 -28.42 25.65 -2.69
C THR A 370 -28.03 24.49 -3.61
N ALA A 371 -28.56 23.30 -3.36
CA ALA A 371 -28.35 22.09 -4.17
C ALA A 371 -29.55 21.84 -5.10
N THR A 372 -29.89 22.83 -5.94
CA THR A 372 -31.00 22.71 -6.91
C THR A 372 -30.54 22.37 -8.32
N GLY A 373 -29.23 22.28 -8.53
CA GLY A 373 -28.66 21.87 -9.81
C GLY A 373 -28.87 20.38 -10.06
N THR A 374 -28.49 19.94 -11.25
CA THR A 374 -28.44 18.53 -11.64
C THR A 374 -27.02 18.14 -12.09
N ALA A 375 -26.04 18.95 -11.74
CA ALA A 375 -24.63 18.83 -12.11
C ALA A 375 -23.74 19.45 -11.03
N ASP A 376 -24.18 19.39 -9.78
CA ASP A 376 -23.46 19.93 -8.63
C ASP A 376 -22.22 19.06 -8.35
N VAL A 377 -21.08 19.71 -8.12
CA VAL A 377 -19.76 19.07 -7.99
C VAL A 377 -19.17 19.32 -6.61
N MET A 378 -18.71 18.26 -5.97
CA MET A 378 -17.80 18.32 -4.83
C MET A 378 -16.44 17.79 -5.27
N SER A 379 -15.34 18.42 -4.84
CA SER A 379 -13.98 17.92 -5.06
C SER A 379 -13.21 17.90 -3.74
N VAL A 380 -12.67 16.74 -3.40
CA VAL A 380 -11.91 16.51 -2.17
C VAL A 380 -10.53 15.92 -2.48
N THR A 381 -9.50 16.48 -1.87
CA THR A 381 -8.14 15.93 -1.88
C THR A 381 -7.87 15.24 -0.55
N LEU A 382 -7.59 13.93 -0.57
CA LEU A 382 -7.17 13.17 0.59
C LEU A 382 -5.65 13.33 0.74
N GLN A 383 -5.22 14.19 1.68
CA GLN A 383 -3.82 14.57 1.86
C GLN A 383 -3.48 14.80 3.34
N ASN A 384 -3.02 13.73 3.99
CA ASN A 384 -2.48 13.79 5.33
C ASN A 384 -1.22 14.66 5.38
N THR A 385 -1.02 15.32 6.53
CA THR A 385 0.23 16.02 6.86
C THR A 385 1.47 15.12 6.79
N THR A 386 1.31 13.83 7.08
CA THR A 386 2.32 12.80 6.93
C THR A 386 2.07 12.04 5.62
N ALA A 387 2.97 12.17 4.65
CA ALA A 387 2.76 11.67 3.28
C ALA A 387 2.48 10.15 3.18
N THR A 388 2.93 9.35 4.13
CA THR A 388 2.72 7.89 4.18
C THR A 388 1.47 7.46 4.92
N ALA A 389 0.83 8.36 5.67
CA ALA A 389 -0.39 8.10 6.40
C ALA A 389 -1.62 8.35 5.52
N SER A 390 -2.68 7.57 5.74
CA SER A 390 -3.98 7.78 5.13
C SER A 390 -4.61 9.11 5.54
N ALA A 391 -5.53 9.60 4.73
CA ALA A 391 -6.47 10.66 5.05
C ALA A 391 -7.86 10.18 4.65
N ASP A 392 -8.35 9.20 5.39
CA ASP A 392 -9.62 8.52 5.14
C ASP A 392 -10.80 9.50 5.13
N LEU A 393 -11.76 9.26 4.24
CA LEU A 393 -13.06 9.92 4.25
C LEU A 393 -14.15 8.85 4.32
N THR A 394 -14.46 8.41 5.53
CA THR A 394 -15.37 7.29 5.78
C THR A 394 -16.69 7.78 6.36
N ALA A 395 -17.79 7.06 6.13
CA ALA A 395 -19.12 7.44 6.60
C ALA A 395 -19.54 8.89 6.27
N ALA A 396 -19.07 9.45 5.15
CA ALA A 396 -19.43 10.81 4.73
C ALA A 396 -20.90 10.88 4.25
N THR A 397 -21.60 11.94 4.62
CA THR A 397 -22.92 12.29 4.09
C THR A 397 -22.73 13.33 3.00
N ILE A 398 -22.90 12.90 1.75
CA ILE A 398 -22.76 13.71 0.54
C ILE A 398 -24.12 13.74 -0.15
N THR A 399 -24.86 14.81 0.06
CA THR A 399 -26.23 14.98 -0.48
C THR A 399 -26.31 16.25 -1.28
N GLY A 400 -27.05 16.23 -2.39
CA GLY A 400 -27.17 17.38 -3.29
C GLY A 400 -25.94 17.60 -4.19
N PHE A 401 -25.15 16.55 -4.43
CA PHE A 401 -24.08 16.55 -5.43
C PHE A 401 -24.30 15.39 -6.38
N GLU A 402 -24.22 15.65 -7.69
CA GLU A 402 -24.25 14.60 -8.71
C GLU A 402 -22.86 14.05 -9.01
N THR A 403 -21.80 14.84 -8.80
CA THR A 403 -20.41 14.45 -9.05
C THR A 403 -19.53 14.64 -7.83
N LEU A 404 -18.79 13.61 -7.47
CA LEU A 404 -17.69 13.69 -6.51
C LEU A 404 -16.36 13.44 -7.23
N ASN A 405 -15.42 14.39 -7.12
CA ASN A 405 -14.03 14.19 -7.53
C ASN A 405 -13.18 13.93 -6.29
N VAL A 406 -12.35 12.90 -6.33
CA VAL A 406 -11.45 12.50 -5.24
C VAL A 406 -10.01 12.43 -5.75
N VAL A 407 -9.09 13.08 -5.03
CA VAL A 407 -7.65 12.98 -5.30
C VAL A 407 -6.94 12.31 -4.12
N SER A 408 -6.48 11.08 -4.32
CA SER A 408 -5.69 10.31 -3.34
C SER A 408 -4.22 10.74 -3.38
N SER A 409 -3.79 11.57 -2.42
CA SER A 409 -2.47 12.24 -2.45
C SER A 409 -1.48 11.79 -1.38
N SER A 410 -1.95 11.33 -0.22
CA SER A 410 -1.12 10.69 0.83
C SER A 410 -1.50 9.23 1.04
N GLY A 411 -0.71 8.51 1.84
CA GLY A 411 -0.91 7.09 2.14
C GLY A 411 0.19 6.20 1.56
N SER A 412 0.04 4.90 1.77
CA SER A 412 0.95 3.85 1.30
C SER A 412 0.19 2.56 1.03
N SER A 413 0.86 1.53 0.50
CA SER A 413 0.27 0.19 0.35
C SER A 413 -0.07 -0.48 1.69
N ALA A 414 0.56 -0.05 2.79
CA ALA A 414 0.28 -0.52 4.14
C ALA A 414 -0.82 0.30 4.86
N ASP A 415 -1.11 1.50 4.36
CA ASP A 415 -2.04 2.46 4.96
C ASP A 415 -2.74 3.24 3.83
N ILE A 416 -3.76 2.58 3.27
CA ILE A 416 -4.47 2.97 2.05
C ILE A 416 -5.60 3.93 2.41
N ASN A 417 -5.81 4.99 1.62
CA ASN A 417 -6.97 5.87 1.83
C ASN A 417 -8.28 5.08 1.67
N ALA A 418 -9.22 5.28 2.59
CA ALA A 418 -10.55 4.72 2.51
C ALA A 418 -11.60 5.80 2.18
N LEU A 419 -12.51 5.49 1.26
CA LEU A 419 -13.68 6.29 0.92
C LEU A 419 -14.95 5.47 1.16
N SER A 420 -15.82 5.96 2.04
CA SER A 420 -17.14 5.36 2.24
C SER A 420 -18.16 6.41 2.66
N PHE A 421 -19.44 6.08 2.45
CA PHE A 421 -20.53 7.02 2.64
C PHE A 421 -21.48 6.52 3.71
N ALA A 422 -22.01 7.43 4.52
CA ALA A 422 -23.24 7.20 5.28
C ALA A 422 -24.47 7.45 4.38
N ALA A 423 -24.38 8.43 3.48
CA ALA A 423 -25.35 8.67 2.41
C ALA A 423 -24.66 9.33 1.21
N ALA A 424 -24.91 8.80 0.01
CA ALA A 424 -24.43 9.36 -1.25
C ALA A 424 -25.49 9.19 -2.37
N GLY A 425 -26.76 9.32 -1.99
CA GLY A 425 -27.89 8.93 -2.84
C GLY A 425 -28.10 9.79 -4.09
N ASP A 426 -27.41 10.93 -4.17
CA ASP A 426 -27.47 11.83 -5.34
C ASP A 426 -26.36 11.61 -6.35
N LEU A 427 -25.28 10.92 -5.98
CA LEU A 427 -24.14 10.72 -6.87
C LEU A 427 -24.54 9.91 -8.11
N THR A 428 -24.16 10.46 -9.26
CA THR A 428 -24.20 9.81 -10.58
C THR A 428 -22.81 9.73 -11.21
N ALA A 429 -21.81 10.39 -10.63
CA ALA A 429 -20.41 10.28 -11.01
C ALA A 429 -19.48 10.31 -9.78
N LEU A 430 -18.48 9.45 -9.78
CA LEU A 430 -17.37 9.43 -8.82
C LEU A 430 -16.06 9.34 -9.61
N ASN A 431 -15.33 10.43 -9.70
CA ASN A 431 -14.04 10.48 -10.38
C ASN A 431 -12.91 10.37 -9.35
N ILE A 432 -11.97 9.47 -9.58
CA ILE A 432 -10.89 9.14 -8.66
C ILE A 432 -9.57 9.31 -9.39
N SER A 433 -8.63 10.02 -8.75
CA SER A 433 -7.30 10.28 -9.29
C SER A 433 -6.26 10.37 -8.16
N GLY A 434 -4.99 10.55 -8.52
CA GLY A 434 -3.92 10.79 -7.56
C GLY A 434 -2.79 9.76 -7.63
N ALA A 435 -1.81 9.89 -6.74
CA ALA A 435 -0.57 9.13 -6.75
C ALA A 435 -0.53 8.01 -5.71
N LYS A 436 -1.62 7.80 -4.98
CA LYS A 436 -1.71 6.89 -3.83
C LYS A 436 -2.89 5.94 -3.97
N PRO A 437 -2.80 4.71 -3.42
CA PRO A 437 -3.88 3.73 -3.53
C PRO A 437 -5.12 4.20 -2.76
N ILE A 438 -6.29 3.68 -3.14
CA ILE A 438 -7.55 4.00 -2.47
C ILE A 438 -8.52 2.80 -2.46
N SER A 439 -9.20 2.61 -1.34
CA SER A 439 -10.31 1.68 -1.17
C SER A 439 -11.64 2.43 -1.14
N VAL A 440 -12.63 1.95 -1.89
CA VAL A 440 -13.95 2.60 -2.03
C VAL A 440 -15.07 1.61 -1.71
N THR A 441 -15.97 2.01 -0.82
CA THR A 441 -17.19 1.25 -0.49
C THR A 441 -18.40 1.93 -1.10
N THR A 442 -19.05 1.26 -2.05
CA THR A 442 -20.08 1.85 -2.92
C THR A 442 -21.52 1.63 -2.45
N THR A 443 -21.75 0.87 -1.37
CA THR A 443 -23.08 0.42 -0.90
C THR A 443 -24.14 1.52 -0.77
N ASN A 444 -23.74 2.76 -0.47
CA ASN A 444 -24.65 3.89 -0.25
C ASN A 444 -24.80 4.83 -1.47
N ILE A 445 -24.27 4.43 -2.63
CA ILE A 445 -24.55 5.05 -3.93
C ILE A 445 -25.81 4.38 -4.49
N THR A 446 -26.96 5.04 -4.34
CA THR A 446 -28.27 4.45 -4.64
C THR A 446 -28.83 4.79 -6.02
N LYS A 447 -28.11 5.61 -6.81
CA LYS A 447 -28.40 5.88 -8.22
C LYS A 447 -27.39 5.15 -9.10
N ALA A 448 -27.73 4.96 -10.36
CA ALA A 448 -26.74 4.52 -11.35
C ALA A 448 -25.62 5.56 -11.43
N ALA A 449 -24.37 5.13 -11.23
CA ALA A 449 -23.22 6.01 -11.19
C ALA A 449 -22.08 5.55 -12.10
N ALA A 450 -21.39 6.50 -12.72
CA ALA A 450 -20.12 6.26 -13.39
C ALA A 450 -18.98 6.48 -12.39
N ILE A 451 -18.34 5.40 -11.97
CA ILE A 451 -17.13 5.42 -11.14
C ILE A 451 -15.93 5.33 -12.08
N ASN A 452 -15.06 6.31 -12.07
CA ASN A 452 -13.92 6.39 -12.97
C ASN A 452 -12.62 6.61 -12.20
N ALA A 453 -11.77 5.60 -12.11
CA ALA A 453 -10.48 5.61 -11.44
C ALA A 453 -9.28 5.64 -12.41
N SER A 454 -9.51 5.85 -13.71
CA SER A 454 -8.45 5.92 -14.73
C SER A 454 -7.45 7.07 -14.51
N GLY A 455 -7.76 8.03 -13.62
CA GLY A 455 -6.87 9.11 -13.22
C GLY A 455 -5.87 8.72 -12.11
N LEU A 456 -5.91 7.49 -11.59
CA LEU A 456 -4.92 6.99 -10.64
C LEU A 456 -3.59 6.72 -11.35
N THR A 457 -2.50 7.15 -10.71
CA THR A 457 -1.12 7.01 -11.20
C THR A 457 -0.26 6.13 -10.30
N TYR A 458 -0.87 5.55 -9.26
CA TYR A 458 -0.21 4.57 -8.41
C TYR A 458 0.03 3.27 -9.20
N ALA A 459 1.26 2.78 -9.22
CA ALA A 459 1.64 1.63 -10.05
C ALA A 459 1.61 0.28 -9.32
N GLY A 460 1.53 0.28 -7.98
CA GLY A 460 1.76 -0.92 -7.16
C GLY A 460 3.19 -1.46 -7.28
N SER A 461 3.63 -2.22 -6.28
CA SER A 461 4.93 -2.93 -6.32
C SER A 461 4.79 -4.43 -6.59
N THR A 462 3.58 -4.99 -6.45
CA THR A 462 3.28 -6.42 -6.61
C THR A 462 1.88 -6.60 -7.21
N ALA A 463 1.56 -7.82 -7.67
CA ALA A 463 0.23 -8.14 -8.22
C ALA A 463 -0.93 -8.06 -7.21
N THR A 464 -0.65 -7.90 -5.90
CA THR A 464 -1.67 -7.74 -4.85
C THR A 464 -1.61 -6.36 -4.19
N ASP A 465 -0.77 -5.47 -4.70
CA ASP A 465 -0.62 -4.09 -4.25
C ASP A 465 -1.47 -3.20 -5.14
N TYR A 466 -2.77 -3.21 -4.87
CA TYR A 466 -3.78 -2.64 -5.76
C TYR A 466 -3.81 -1.11 -5.71
N ALA A 467 -3.99 -0.46 -6.86
CA ALA A 467 -4.22 0.98 -6.94
C ALA A 467 -5.65 1.35 -6.51
N LEU A 468 -6.63 0.59 -6.99
CA LEU A 468 -8.03 0.71 -6.61
C LEU A 468 -8.52 -0.59 -5.96
N THR A 469 -9.22 -0.46 -4.84
CA THR A 469 -10.07 -1.52 -4.30
C THR A 469 -11.51 -1.06 -4.25
N ILE A 470 -12.45 -1.78 -4.87
CA ILE A 470 -13.88 -1.49 -4.80
C ILE A 470 -14.61 -2.62 -4.09
N THR A 471 -15.47 -2.24 -3.14
CA THR A 471 -16.41 -3.13 -2.47
C THR A 471 -17.82 -2.54 -2.45
N GLY A 472 -18.80 -3.36 -2.11
CA GLY A 472 -20.22 -2.99 -2.15
C GLY A 472 -20.85 -3.21 -3.53
N ASN A 473 -22.18 -3.24 -3.56
CA ASN A 473 -22.92 -3.43 -4.80
C ASN A 473 -23.43 -2.09 -5.33
N LEU A 474 -23.43 -1.97 -6.65
CA LEU A 474 -23.98 -0.84 -7.38
C LEU A 474 -25.36 -1.15 -7.95
N VAL A 475 -26.07 -0.08 -8.33
CA VAL A 475 -27.37 -0.15 -9.02
C VAL A 475 -27.16 -0.39 -10.53
N LYS A 476 -28.05 -1.15 -11.18
CA LYS A 476 -27.98 -1.38 -12.63
C LYS A 476 -27.94 -0.06 -13.40
N GLY A 477 -27.14 0.01 -14.46
CA GLY A 477 -26.80 1.22 -15.19
C GLY A 477 -25.51 1.90 -14.72
N SER A 478 -24.95 1.45 -13.59
CA SER A 478 -23.63 1.93 -13.13
C SER A 478 -22.50 1.39 -13.99
N SER A 479 -21.38 2.10 -13.99
CA SER A 479 -20.12 1.67 -14.60
C SER A 479 -18.96 1.91 -13.64
N VAL A 480 -17.95 1.05 -13.74
CA VAL A 480 -16.67 1.18 -13.06
C VAL A 480 -15.60 1.09 -14.13
N THR A 481 -14.76 2.12 -14.23
CA THR A 481 -13.51 2.09 -14.97
C THR A 481 -12.36 2.10 -13.96
N GLY A 482 -11.55 1.06 -13.98
CA GLY A 482 -10.37 0.90 -13.13
C GLY A 482 -9.20 1.79 -13.56
N SER A 483 -8.04 1.48 -13.01
CA SER A 483 -6.80 2.22 -13.17
C SER A 483 -5.95 1.61 -14.30
N ALA A 484 -4.70 2.09 -14.42
CA ALA A 484 -3.70 1.50 -15.31
C ALA A 484 -2.75 0.51 -14.60
N ALA A 485 -3.03 0.21 -13.33
CA ALA A 485 -2.31 -0.73 -12.49
C ALA A 485 -3.30 -1.75 -11.91
N ALA A 486 -2.79 -2.77 -11.22
CA ALA A 486 -3.63 -3.83 -10.66
C ALA A 486 -4.73 -3.26 -9.75
N ASP A 487 -5.96 -3.70 -9.98
CA ASP A 487 -7.15 -3.35 -9.24
C ASP A 487 -7.83 -4.57 -8.61
N SER A 488 -8.55 -4.35 -7.51
CA SER A 488 -9.36 -5.37 -6.84
C SER A 488 -10.83 -4.96 -6.79
N LEU A 489 -11.66 -5.58 -7.61
CA LEU A 489 -13.07 -5.24 -7.79
C LEU A 489 -13.95 -6.36 -7.23
N THR A 490 -14.71 -6.07 -6.17
CA THR A 490 -15.68 -7.04 -5.62
C THR A 490 -17.09 -6.65 -6.03
N THR A 491 -17.81 -7.59 -6.65
CA THR A 491 -19.20 -7.41 -7.03
C THR A 491 -20.01 -8.67 -6.77
N THR A 492 -21.23 -8.53 -6.26
CA THR A 492 -22.20 -9.64 -6.24
C THR A 492 -23.38 -9.31 -7.15
N ALA A 493 -24.45 -10.10 -7.13
CA ALA A 493 -25.61 -9.81 -7.97
C ALA A 493 -26.13 -8.37 -7.68
N ALA A 494 -26.33 -7.59 -8.75
CA ALA A 494 -26.83 -6.21 -8.65
C ALA A 494 -28.19 -6.18 -7.97
N ILE A 495 -28.35 -5.25 -7.02
CA ILE A 495 -29.46 -5.30 -6.04
C ILE A 495 -30.77 -4.77 -6.65
N THR A 496 -30.71 -3.70 -7.46
CA THR A 496 -31.89 -2.96 -7.97
C THR A 496 -31.61 -2.27 -9.32
N GLY A 497 -32.66 -1.88 -10.06
CA GLY A 497 -32.57 -1.07 -11.26
C GLY A 497 -33.49 -1.53 -12.41
N THR A 498 -33.31 -0.96 -13.60
CA THR A 498 -34.13 -1.29 -14.79
C THR A 498 -33.77 -2.67 -15.32
N SER A 499 -34.79 -3.45 -15.69
CA SER A 499 -34.60 -4.75 -16.34
C SER A 499 -33.87 -4.57 -17.68
N GLY A 500 -32.82 -5.37 -17.91
CA GLY A 500 -31.98 -5.29 -19.11
C GLY A 500 -30.73 -4.40 -18.99
N ASP A 501 -30.63 -3.55 -17.96
CA ASP A 501 -29.40 -2.80 -17.66
C ASP A 501 -28.42 -3.65 -16.84
N PHE A 502 -27.14 -3.28 -16.89
CA PHE A 502 -26.05 -3.97 -16.21
C PHE A 502 -25.24 -3.00 -15.35
N VAL A 503 -24.55 -3.52 -14.34
CA VAL A 503 -23.35 -2.87 -13.84
C VAL A 503 -22.18 -3.31 -14.71
N THR A 504 -21.45 -2.37 -15.29
CA THR A 504 -20.29 -2.69 -16.14
C THR A 504 -19.00 -2.44 -15.35
N TYR A 505 -18.13 -3.44 -15.26
CA TYR A 505 -16.79 -3.30 -14.72
C TYR A 505 -15.80 -3.42 -15.88
N ASP A 506 -15.08 -2.34 -16.15
CA ASP A 506 -13.90 -2.28 -16.99
C ASP A 506 -12.71 -2.11 -16.05
N ALA A 507 -11.94 -3.17 -15.81
CA ALA A 507 -10.86 -3.14 -14.82
C ALA A 507 -9.65 -2.34 -15.29
N GLY A 508 -9.53 -2.08 -16.59
CA GLY A 508 -8.53 -1.18 -17.16
C GLY A 508 -7.28 -1.91 -17.63
N ALA A 509 -6.12 -1.49 -17.18
CA ALA A 509 -4.88 -2.20 -17.43
C ALA A 509 -4.25 -2.60 -16.09
N GLY A 510 -3.48 -3.67 -16.05
CA GLY A 510 -2.99 -4.22 -14.80
C GLY A 510 -3.25 -5.71 -14.73
N ASN A 511 -2.87 -6.33 -13.62
CA ASN A 511 -3.27 -7.71 -13.37
C ASN A 511 -4.43 -7.68 -12.40
N ASP A 512 -5.64 -7.52 -12.93
CA ASP A 512 -6.80 -7.16 -12.13
C ASP A 512 -7.47 -8.40 -11.54
N VAL A 513 -8.04 -8.24 -10.34
CA VAL A 513 -8.81 -9.28 -9.67
C VAL A 513 -10.25 -8.84 -9.52
N ILE A 514 -11.15 -9.55 -10.19
CA ILE A 514 -12.58 -9.35 -10.08
C ILE A 514 -13.18 -10.51 -9.29
N SER A 515 -13.82 -10.23 -8.17
CA SER A 515 -14.50 -11.25 -7.36
C SER A 515 -16.00 -11.16 -7.58
N SER A 516 -16.64 -12.28 -7.98
CA SER A 516 -18.08 -12.35 -8.21
C SER A 516 -18.70 -13.72 -7.96
N THR A 517 -19.95 -13.92 -8.39
CA THR A 517 -20.66 -15.21 -8.34
C THR A 517 -21.18 -15.58 -9.72
N ALA A 518 -21.34 -16.87 -10.00
CA ALA A 518 -21.91 -17.35 -11.26
C ALA A 518 -23.32 -16.78 -11.49
N ALA A 519 -24.10 -16.61 -10.41
CA ALA A 519 -25.41 -15.98 -10.47
C ALA A 519 -25.36 -14.51 -10.90
N ALA A 520 -24.36 -13.72 -10.45
CA ALA A 520 -24.24 -12.30 -10.77
C ALA A 520 -23.92 -12.06 -12.26
N ILE A 521 -23.11 -12.94 -12.84
CA ILE A 521 -22.75 -12.91 -14.28
C ILE A 521 -23.74 -13.68 -15.17
N ASN A 522 -24.82 -14.25 -14.60
CA ASN A 522 -25.82 -14.99 -15.38
C ASN A 522 -26.75 -14.04 -16.15
N ASN A 523 -26.41 -13.77 -17.41
CA ASN A 523 -27.11 -12.78 -18.24
C ASN A 523 -28.19 -13.40 -19.16
N THR A 524 -28.65 -14.62 -18.87
CA THR A 524 -29.60 -15.41 -19.70
C THR A 524 -31.02 -14.82 -19.83
N SER A 525 -31.40 -13.85 -18.99
CA SER A 525 -32.64 -13.08 -19.16
C SER A 525 -32.44 -11.66 -18.65
N GLY A 526 -33.19 -10.68 -19.19
CA GLY A 526 -33.13 -9.29 -18.72
C GLY A 526 -33.46 -9.09 -17.23
N ALA A 527 -34.12 -10.09 -16.62
CA ALA A 527 -34.38 -10.13 -15.17
C ALA A 527 -33.15 -10.59 -14.35
N ASN A 528 -32.29 -11.43 -14.93
CA ASN A 528 -31.15 -12.06 -14.23
C ASN A 528 -29.82 -11.35 -14.50
N GLY A 529 -29.68 -10.71 -15.66
CA GLY A 529 -28.44 -10.02 -16.02
C GLY A 529 -28.15 -8.84 -15.09
N SER A 530 -26.98 -8.87 -14.47
CA SER A 530 -26.61 -7.93 -13.41
C SER A 530 -25.24 -7.32 -13.60
N VAL A 531 -24.29 -8.07 -14.17
CA VAL A 531 -22.89 -7.66 -14.26
C VAL A 531 -22.30 -7.98 -15.64
N LYS A 532 -21.57 -7.02 -16.20
CA LYS A 532 -20.62 -7.19 -17.31
C LYS A 532 -19.20 -6.96 -16.81
N ILE A 533 -18.25 -7.75 -17.29
CA ILE A 533 -16.86 -7.71 -16.87
C ILE A 533 -15.97 -7.66 -18.11
N GLU A 534 -15.11 -6.65 -18.14
CA GLU A 534 -14.01 -6.50 -19.07
C GLU A 534 -12.74 -6.42 -18.21
N GLY A 535 -11.88 -7.45 -18.26
CA GLY A 535 -10.61 -7.44 -17.49
C GLY A 535 -9.62 -6.43 -18.07
N GLY A 536 -9.59 -6.29 -19.39
CA GLY A 536 -8.83 -5.26 -20.07
C GLY A 536 -7.44 -5.74 -20.48
N ALA A 537 -6.39 -4.97 -20.16
CA ALA A 537 -5.04 -5.27 -20.60
C ALA A 537 -4.15 -5.76 -19.45
N GLY A 538 -3.75 -7.02 -19.50
CA GLY A 538 -2.80 -7.62 -18.57
C GLY A 538 -3.11 -9.09 -18.39
N THR A 539 -2.93 -9.61 -17.17
CA THR A 539 -3.42 -10.96 -16.83
C THR A 539 -4.50 -10.86 -15.77
N ASP A 540 -5.75 -10.91 -16.21
CA ASP A 540 -6.90 -10.60 -15.38
C ASP A 540 -7.57 -11.88 -14.86
N LYS A 541 -8.05 -11.80 -13.62
CA LYS A 541 -8.57 -12.95 -12.87
C LYS A 541 -9.99 -12.70 -12.38
N LEU A 542 -10.92 -13.53 -12.85
CA LEU A 542 -12.26 -13.67 -12.27
C LEU A 542 -12.27 -14.74 -11.18
N THR A 543 -12.44 -14.34 -9.93
CA THR A 543 -12.66 -15.25 -8.80
C THR A 543 -14.15 -15.42 -8.52
N LEU A 544 -14.65 -16.65 -8.62
CA LEU A 544 -16.03 -16.99 -8.30
C LEU A 544 -16.13 -17.48 -6.85
N THR A 545 -17.13 -16.97 -6.11
CA THR A 545 -17.27 -17.18 -4.66
C THR A 545 -18.58 -17.87 -4.26
N ASP A 546 -19.22 -18.59 -5.18
CA ASP A 546 -20.50 -19.27 -4.95
C ASP A 546 -20.44 -20.26 -3.77
N ALA A 547 -21.24 -20.02 -2.72
CA ALA A 547 -21.28 -20.84 -1.52
C ALA A 547 -21.99 -22.20 -1.70
N GLY A 548 -22.83 -22.32 -2.74
CA GLY A 548 -23.68 -23.48 -3.03
C GLY A 548 -23.04 -24.54 -3.95
N GLY A 549 -21.79 -24.35 -4.37
CA GLY A 549 -21.24 -25.05 -5.53
C GLY A 549 -21.26 -24.19 -6.78
N LEU A 550 -20.35 -24.46 -7.70
CA LEU A 550 -20.23 -23.72 -8.94
C LEU A 550 -20.99 -24.44 -10.05
N THR A 551 -21.94 -23.74 -10.66
CA THR A 551 -22.49 -24.11 -11.97
C THR A 551 -22.24 -22.95 -12.93
N LEU A 552 -21.30 -23.13 -13.84
CA LEU A 552 -20.96 -22.17 -14.89
C LEU A 552 -21.34 -22.77 -16.25
N VAL A 553 -22.32 -22.18 -16.92
CA VAL A 553 -22.71 -22.53 -18.29
C VAL A 553 -22.29 -21.43 -19.26
N ASP A 554 -22.25 -21.73 -20.56
CA ASP A 554 -21.82 -20.80 -21.60
C ASP A 554 -22.43 -19.39 -21.50
N ALA A 555 -23.72 -19.30 -21.19
CA ALA A 555 -24.41 -18.02 -21.09
C ALA A 555 -23.99 -17.16 -19.88
N ASN A 556 -23.34 -17.73 -18.85
CA ASN A 556 -22.77 -16.95 -17.75
C ASN A 556 -21.60 -16.08 -18.20
N VAL A 557 -20.85 -16.51 -19.22
CA VAL A 557 -19.65 -15.79 -19.67
C VAL A 557 -19.90 -14.90 -20.87
N GLN A 558 -21.16 -14.74 -21.33
CA GLN A 558 -21.51 -13.92 -22.50
C GLN A 558 -20.89 -12.53 -22.51
N TYR A 559 -20.83 -11.88 -21.34
CA TYR A 559 -20.25 -10.54 -21.15
C TYR A 559 -19.09 -10.56 -20.15
N VAL A 560 -18.28 -11.60 -20.20
CA VAL A 560 -17.00 -11.69 -19.51
C VAL A 560 -15.94 -11.74 -20.61
N THR A 561 -15.23 -10.63 -20.82
CA THR A 561 -14.16 -10.55 -21.84
C THR A 561 -12.86 -10.01 -21.23
N GLY A 562 -11.74 -10.23 -21.91
CA GLY A 562 -10.41 -9.81 -21.44
C GLY A 562 -10.03 -10.41 -20.09
N VAL A 563 -10.52 -11.59 -19.74
CA VAL A 563 -10.15 -12.32 -18.52
C VAL A 563 -9.38 -13.57 -18.93
N GLU A 564 -8.21 -13.79 -18.35
CA GLU A 564 -7.37 -14.95 -18.66
C GLU A 564 -7.58 -16.10 -17.68
N GLU A 565 -7.91 -15.80 -16.41
CA GLU A 565 -8.10 -16.81 -15.36
C GLU A 565 -9.50 -16.76 -14.75
N ILE A 566 -10.20 -17.90 -14.73
CA ILE A 566 -11.36 -18.14 -13.87
C ILE A 566 -10.94 -19.04 -12.72
N SER A 567 -11.18 -18.59 -11.49
CA SER A 567 -10.78 -19.29 -10.27
C SER A 567 -11.98 -19.60 -9.38
N TYR A 568 -12.07 -20.83 -8.91
CA TYR A 568 -13.06 -21.26 -7.92
C TYR A 568 -12.44 -22.28 -6.96
N THR A 569 -12.07 -21.81 -5.76
CA THR A 569 -11.36 -22.59 -4.74
C THR A 569 -12.14 -22.65 -3.42
N VAL A 570 -13.47 -22.47 -3.49
CA VAL A 570 -14.34 -22.56 -2.31
C VAL A 570 -14.31 -23.99 -1.76
N ALA A 571 -14.00 -24.10 -0.47
CA ALA A 571 -13.73 -25.37 0.19
C ALA A 571 -14.90 -26.37 0.10
N ASN A 572 -14.57 -27.59 -0.35
CA ASN A 572 -15.48 -28.73 -0.40
C ASN A 572 -16.82 -28.47 -1.11
N LYS A 573 -16.74 -27.94 -2.34
CA LYS A 573 -17.91 -27.66 -3.18
C LYS A 573 -17.81 -28.34 -4.54
N ALA A 574 -18.98 -28.76 -5.05
CA ALA A 574 -19.10 -29.35 -6.38
C ALA A 574 -18.88 -28.28 -7.45
N ILE A 575 -18.29 -28.70 -8.56
CA ILE A 575 -17.95 -27.83 -9.70
C ILE A 575 -18.56 -28.43 -10.96
N SER A 576 -19.31 -27.63 -11.71
CA SER A 576 -19.85 -27.98 -13.02
C SER A 576 -19.62 -26.81 -13.96
N ILE A 577 -18.73 -26.98 -14.94
CA ILE A 577 -18.42 -25.98 -15.95
C ILE A 577 -18.73 -26.56 -17.33
N THR A 578 -19.46 -25.81 -18.16
CA THR A 578 -19.78 -26.20 -19.54
C THR A 578 -19.57 -25.01 -20.47
N SER A 579 -18.65 -25.14 -21.44
CA SER A 579 -18.40 -24.12 -22.46
C SER A 579 -19.41 -24.16 -23.60
N GLY A 580 -19.46 -23.09 -24.39
CA GLY A 580 -20.20 -23.00 -25.64
C GLY A 580 -19.64 -21.88 -26.53
N GLY A 581 -20.49 -21.29 -27.36
CA GLY A 581 -20.07 -20.29 -28.33
C GLY A 581 -19.59 -18.98 -27.71
N PHE A 582 -20.13 -18.59 -26.55
CA PHE A 582 -19.67 -17.38 -25.86
C PHE A 582 -18.31 -17.61 -25.19
N PHE A 583 -18.14 -18.75 -24.52
CA PHE A 583 -16.85 -19.13 -23.94
C PHE A 583 -15.76 -19.19 -25.03
N ASP A 584 -16.04 -19.84 -26.17
CA ASP A 584 -15.10 -19.86 -27.29
C ASP A 584 -14.76 -18.46 -27.80
N THR A 585 -15.76 -17.60 -27.99
CA THR A 585 -15.55 -16.23 -28.48
C THR A 585 -14.67 -15.42 -27.54
N ASN A 586 -14.90 -15.53 -26.22
CA ASN A 586 -14.31 -14.62 -25.25
C ASN A 586 -12.91 -15.05 -24.81
N PHE A 587 -12.60 -16.35 -24.79
CA PHE A 587 -11.34 -16.85 -24.24
C PHE A 587 -10.36 -17.42 -25.27
N LYS A 588 -10.78 -17.77 -26.51
CA LYS A 588 -9.89 -18.54 -27.42
C LYS A 588 -8.61 -17.82 -27.84
N THR A 589 -8.66 -16.49 -27.93
CA THR A 589 -7.53 -15.69 -28.43
C THR A 589 -6.33 -15.75 -27.48
N ASN A 590 -6.58 -15.65 -26.18
CA ASN A 590 -5.55 -15.68 -25.13
C ASN A 590 -5.41 -17.05 -24.46
N GLY A 591 -6.38 -17.94 -24.67
CA GLY A 591 -6.54 -19.18 -23.92
C GLY A 591 -7.36 -18.99 -22.66
N ALA A 592 -7.90 -20.09 -22.13
CA ALA A 592 -8.69 -20.09 -20.90
C ALA A 592 -7.93 -20.79 -19.78
N LYS A 593 -7.63 -20.12 -18.67
CA LYS A 593 -7.07 -20.76 -17.48
C LYS A 593 -8.14 -20.95 -16.42
N LEU A 594 -8.31 -22.19 -15.95
CA LEU A 594 -9.23 -22.56 -14.88
C LEU A 594 -8.45 -23.07 -13.66
N THR A 595 -8.53 -22.37 -12.54
CA THR A 595 -7.96 -22.79 -11.25
C THR A 595 -9.10 -23.25 -10.33
N LEU A 596 -9.23 -24.56 -10.13
CA LEU A 596 -10.44 -25.17 -9.59
C LEU A 596 -10.16 -26.07 -8.37
N GLY A 597 -11.08 -26.02 -7.42
CA GLY A 597 -11.08 -26.88 -6.24
C GLY A 597 -9.99 -26.55 -5.23
N ASP A 598 -9.91 -27.38 -4.20
CA ASP A 598 -8.94 -27.27 -3.12
C ASP A 598 -8.66 -28.66 -2.53
N ALA A 599 -7.72 -28.74 -1.58
CA ALA A 599 -7.35 -30.02 -0.96
C ALA A 599 -8.50 -30.68 -0.16
N THR A 600 -9.52 -29.90 0.21
CA THR A 600 -10.69 -30.38 0.97
C THR A 600 -11.84 -30.83 0.08
N ASN A 601 -11.72 -30.68 -1.24
CA ASN A 601 -12.77 -31.01 -2.19
C ASN A 601 -13.01 -32.52 -2.28
N ALA A 602 -14.15 -32.95 -1.71
CA ALA A 602 -14.64 -34.33 -1.71
C ALA A 602 -15.85 -34.54 -2.63
N GLN A 603 -16.13 -33.59 -3.54
CA GLN A 603 -17.33 -33.56 -4.36
C GLN A 603 -17.09 -34.11 -5.77
N VAL A 604 -18.18 -34.27 -6.53
CA VAL A 604 -18.10 -34.49 -7.99
C VAL A 604 -17.70 -33.17 -8.64
N ASN A 605 -16.73 -33.23 -9.55
CA ASN A 605 -16.36 -32.08 -10.36
C ASN A 605 -16.36 -32.46 -11.84
N THR A 606 -17.01 -31.63 -12.64
CA THR A 606 -17.14 -31.79 -14.09
C THR A 606 -16.72 -30.49 -14.77
N VAL A 607 -15.75 -30.59 -15.67
CA VAL A 607 -15.33 -29.53 -16.58
C VAL A 607 -15.52 -30.05 -17.99
N ASP A 608 -16.42 -29.44 -18.74
CA ASP A 608 -16.72 -29.77 -20.14
C ASP A 608 -16.44 -28.54 -21.01
N LEU A 609 -15.26 -28.53 -21.63
CA LEU A 609 -14.86 -27.52 -22.59
C LEU A 609 -14.85 -28.07 -24.04
N THR A 610 -15.65 -29.09 -24.33
CA THR A 610 -15.67 -29.78 -25.65
C THR A 610 -15.88 -28.84 -26.84
N SER A 611 -16.58 -27.73 -26.64
CA SER A 611 -16.87 -26.75 -27.69
C SER A 611 -15.80 -25.66 -27.84
N PHE A 612 -14.76 -25.68 -27.01
CA PHE A 612 -13.69 -24.70 -27.02
C PHE A 612 -12.63 -25.02 -28.08
N SER A 613 -12.24 -24.02 -28.88
CA SER A 613 -11.23 -24.16 -29.93
C SER A 613 -9.88 -23.52 -29.60
N GLY A 614 -9.79 -22.75 -28.50
CA GLY A 614 -8.55 -22.20 -27.99
C GLY A 614 -7.82 -23.17 -27.06
N ALA A 615 -6.63 -22.77 -26.59
CA ALA A 615 -5.86 -23.52 -25.59
C ALA A 615 -6.46 -23.36 -24.19
N ALA A 616 -6.81 -24.46 -23.53
CA ALA A 616 -7.31 -24.50 -22.17
C ALA A 616 -6.22 -24.96 -21.19
N THR A 617 -6.05 -24.25 -20.08
CA THR A 617 -5.24 -24.69 -18.94
C THR A 617 -6.18 -24.99 -17.76
N VAL A 618 -6.43 -26.25 -17.46
CA VAL A 618 -7.34 -26.67 -16.37
C VAL A 618 -6.53 -27.27 -15.24
N ALA A 619 -6.55 -26.64 -14.06
CA ALA A 619 -5.97 -27.19 -12.83
C ALA A 619 -7.09 -27.50 -11.83
N LEU A 620 -7.34 -28.78 -11.55
CA LEU A 620 -8.35 -29.25 -10.59
C LEU A 620 -7.69 -29.95 -9.40
N THR A 621 -7.96 -29.45 -8.20
CA THR A 621 -7.58 -30.11 -6.93
C THR A 621 -8.81 -30.70 -6.24
N ALA A 622 -8.77 -32.01 -5.97
CA ALA A 622 -9.81 -32.80 -5.32
C ALA A 622 -9.23 -33.97 -4.50
N THR A 623 -8.23 -33.70 -3.65
CA THR A 623 -7.52 -34.73 -2.87
C THR A 623 -8.34 -35.37 -1.75
N ALA A 624 -9.58 -34.92 -1.51
CA ALA A 624 -10.49 -35.54 -0.56
C ALA A 624 -11.58 -36.39 -1.24
N ALA A 625 -11.65 -36.41 -2.58
CA ALA A 625 -12.72 -37.08 -3.33
C ALA A 625 -12.47 -38.59 -3.53
N THR A 626 -12.56 -39.37 -2.45
CA THR A 626 -12.26 -40.82 -2.50
C THR A 626 -13.34 -41.68 -3.15
N THR A 627 -14.58 -41.18 -3.30
CA THR A 627 -15.70 -41.92 -3.91
C THR A 627 -16.25 -41.27 -5.17
N GLN A 628 -15.89 -40.01 -5.43
CA GLN A 628 -16.54 -39.16 -6.43
C GLN A 628 -15.69 -39.04 -7.70
N ALA A 629 -16.36 -39.14 -8.85
CA ALA A 629 -15.74 -38.96 -10.16
C ALA A 629 -15.25 -37.53 -10.37
N GLN A 630 -14.13 -37.40 -11.08
CA GLN A 630 -13.57 -36.14 -11.54
C GLN A 630 -13.48 -36.21 -13.04
N THR A 631 -14.19 -35.33 -13.74
CA THR A 631 -14.29 -35.37 -15.21
C THR A 631 -13.78 -34.05 -15.77
N ILE A 632 -12.78 -34.13 -16.64
CA ILE A 632 -12.24 -32.99 -17.37
C ILE A 632 -12.25 -33.34 -18.85
N THR A 633 -12.98 -32.57 -19.64
CA THR A 633 -12.94 -32.63 -21.10
C THR A 633 -12.54 -31.27 -21.63
N THR A 634 -11.53 -31.21 -22.48
CA THR A 634 -11.10 -29.97 -23.15
C THR A 634 -11.32 -30.03 -24.66
N GLY A 635 -10.73 -29.09 -25.40
CA GLY A 635 -11.19 -28.64 -26.69
C GLY A 635 -10.38 -29.17 -27.86
N SER A 636 -10.08 -28.30 -28.84
CA SER A 636 -9.19 -28.63 -29.97
C SER A 636 -7.93 -27.77 -30.02
N GLY A 637 -7.65 -27.04 -28.93
CA GLY A 637 -6.42 -26.30 -28.75
C GLY A 637 -5.33 -27.16 -28.10
N ALA A 638 -4.10 -26.66 -28.06
CA ALA A 638 -3.05 -27.31 -27.29
C ALA A 638 -3.30 -27.09 -25.79
N ASP A 639 -3.88 -28.10 -25.14
CA ASP A 639 -4.44 -27.99 -23.81
C ASP A 639 -3.44 -28.45 -22.73
N THR A 640 -3.58 -27.90 -21.53
CA THR A 640 -2.83 -28.32 -20.35
C THR A 640 -3.81 -28.70 -19.24
N VAL A 641 -3.89 -29.98 -18.89
CA VAL A 641 -4.72 -30.47 -17.81
C VAL A 641 -3.85 -30.93 -16.65
N THR A 642 -4.15 -30.44 -15.44
CA THR A 642 -3.56 -30.92 -14.19
C THR A 642 -4.67 -31.37 -13.26
N LEU A 643 -4.72 -32.66 -12.95
CA LEU A 643 -5.61 -33.24 -11.95
C LEU A 643 -4.80 -33.69 -10.73
N LEU A 644 -5.13 -33.15 -9.56
CA LEU A 644 -4.65 -33.64 -8.28
C LEU A 644 -5.84 -34.22 -7.49
N ALA A 645 -6.02 -35.54 -7.53
CA ALA A 645 -7.17 -36.25 -6.97
C ALA A 645 -6.76 -37.25 -5.88
N ALA A 646 -7.71 -37.69 -5.06
CA ALA A 646 -7.51 -38.82 -4.16
C ALA A 646 -7.50 -40.14 -4.95
N GLY A 647 -6.91 -41.21 -4.39
CA GLY A 647 -7.22 -42.56 -4.88
C GLY A 647 -8.70 -42.90 -4.66
N THR A 648 -9.33 -43.47 -5.69
CA THR A 648 -10.78 -43.67 -5.73
C THR A 648 -11.19 -45.12 -5.42
N THR A 649 -12.25 -45.27 -4.63
CA THR A 649 -12.84 -46.57 -4.31
C THR A 649 -14.01 -46.93 -5.21
N THR A 650 -14.64 -45.98 -5.91
CA THR A 650 -15.86 -46.23 -6.72
C THR A 650 -16.04 -45.29 -7.93
N GLY A 651 -15.65 -44.01 -7.82
CA GLY A 651 -15.85 -43.03 -8.90
C GLY A 651 -14.72 -43.09 -9.92
N ALA A 652 -15.03 -43.14 -11.22
CA ALA A 652 -14.00 -43.11 -12.26
C ALA A 652 -13.58 -41.66 -12.57
N HIS A 653 -12.27 -41.40 -12.60
CA HIS A 653 -11.73 -40.15 -13.11
C HIS A 653 -11.59 -40.24 -14.62
N THR A 654 -11.99 -39.19 -15.34
CA THR A 654 -11.92 -39.15 -16.81
C THR A 654 -11.30 -37.84 -17.25
N ILE A 655 -10.27 -37.93 -18.10
CA ILE A 655 -9.61 -36.80 -18.75
C ILE A 655 -9.65 -37.03 -20.26
N SER A 656 -10.08 -36.06 -21.04
CA SER A 656 -10.09 -36.12 -22.51
C SER A 656 -9.76 -34.76 -23.10
N THR A 657 -8.64 -34.61 -23.82
CA THR A 657 -8.16 -33.28 -24.25
C THR A 657 -8.43 -32.89 -25.71
N GLY A 658 -8.79 -33.86 -26.56
CA GLY A 658 -9.42 -33.57 -27.86
C GLY A 658 -8.42 -33.54 -29.02
N ALA A 659 -8.11 -32.39 -29.59
CA ALA A 659 -7.06 -32.31 -30.63
C ALA A 659 -6.07 -31.21 -30.23
N GLY A 660 -4.80 -31.34 -30.61
CA GLY A 660 -3.76 -30.44 -30.12
C GLY A 660 -2.56 -31.23 -29.64
N ASN A 661 -1.48 -30.54 -29.28
CA ASN A 661 -0.39 -31.19 -28.56
C ASN A 661 -0.62 -30.96 -27.08
N ASP A 662 -1.27 -31.91 -26.43
CA ASP A 662 -1.78 -31.72 -25.08
C ASP A 662 -0.78 -32.14 -24.01
N THR A 663 -0.85 -31.48 -22.85
CA THR A 663 -0.06 -31.83 -21.66
C THR A 663 -1.00 -32.22 -20.54
N ILE A 664 -0.97 -33.49 -20.14
CA ILE A 664 -1.84 -34.05 -19.12
C ILE A 664 -1.01 -34.52 -17.93
N ASN A 665 -1.22 -33.90 -16.78
CA ASN A 665 -0.56 -34.24 -15.52
C ASN A 665 -1.61 -34.76 -14.53
N VAL A 666 -1.54 -36.04 -14.17
CA VAL A 666 -2.44 -36.66 -13.19
C VAL A 666 -1.63 -37.09 -11.99
N THR A 667 -2.01 -36.58 -10.81
CA THR A 667 -1.47 -37.01 -9.52
C THR A 667 -2.58 -37.60 -8.68
N ILE A 668 -2.38 -38.85 -8.25
CA ILE A 668 -3.26 -39.55 -7.31
C ILE A 668 -2.60 -39.53 -5.92
N ALA A 669 -3.20 -38.79 -5.00
CA ALA A 669 -2.73 -38.65 -3.63
C ALA A 669 -3.44 -39.65 -2.67
N GLY A 670 -2.72 -40.19 -1.70
CA GLY A 670 -3.29 -41.02 -0.63
C GLY A 670 -3.40 -42.53 -0.96
N ALA A 671 -4.45 -43.19 -0.48
CA ALA A 671 -4.66 -44.63 -0.60
C ALA A 671 -4.85 -45.10 -2.05
N THR A 672 -4.62 -46.39 -2.32
CA THR A 672 -4.66 -47.02 -3.64
C THR A 672 -6.06 -46.97 -4.29
N ILE A 673 -6.11 -46.81 -5.62
CA ILE A 673 -7.33 -47.02 -6.42
C ILE A 673 -7.82 -48.45 -6.17
N THR A 674 -9.02 -48.63 -5.61
CA THR A 674 -9.52 -49.96 -5.21
C THR A 674 -10.47 -50.55 -6.26
N THR A 675 -11.54 -49.82 -6.62
CA THR A 675 -12.49 -50.29 -7.67
C THR A 675 -12.86 -49.24 -8.72
N GLY A 676 -12.43 -47.98 -8.57
CA GLY A 676 -12.56 -46.97 -9.63
C GLY A 676 -11.43 -47.08 -10.67
N THR A 677 -11.46 -46.23 -11.70
CA THR A 677 -10.41 -46.16 -12.73
C THR A 677 -10.02 -44.71 -13.03
N VAL A 678 -8.84 -44.51 -13.61
CA VAL A 678 -8.41 -43.25 -14.23
C VAL A 678 -8.35 -43.48 -15.73
N THR A 679 -9.22 -42.84 -16.50
CA THR A 679 -9.22 -42.91 -17.97
C THR A 679 -8.69 -41.61 -18.55
N ILE A 680 -7.69 -41.70 -19.43
CA ILE A 680 -7.07 -40.55 -20.09
C ILE A 680 -7.16 -40.76 -21.60
N ASN A 681 -7.65 -39.77 -22.33
CA ASN A 681 -7.60 -39.70 -23.79
C ASN A 681 -6.88 -38.41 -24.17
N GLY A 682 -5.64 -38.50 -24.66
CA GLY A 682 -4.91 -37.34 -25.19
C GLY A 682 -5.60 -36.77 -26.41
N GLY A 683 -6.08 -37.66 -27.27
CA GLY A 683 -6.77 -37.26 -28.48
C GLY A 683 -5.81 -37.17 -29.66
N ALA A 684 -6.07 -36.27 -30.60
CA ALA A 684 -5.30 -36.16 -31.83
C ALA A 684 -4.15 -35.14 -31.70
N GLY A 685 -2.92 -35.60 -31.83
CA GLY A 685 -1.73 -34.76 -31.86
C GLY A 685 -0.60 -35.43 -31.11
N LYS A 686 0.41 -34.66 -30.72
CA LYS A 686 1.55 -35.18 -29.96
C LYS A 686 1.36 -34.89 -28.48
N ASP A 687 0.75 -35.83 -27.76
CA ASP A 687 0.38 -35.61 -26.37
C ASP A 687 1.47 -36.05 -25.40
N THR A 688 1.55 -35.36 -24.27
CA THR A 688 2.43 -35.70 -23.15
C THR A 688 1.60 -36.00 -21.92
N ILE A 689 1.66 -37.23 -21.44
CA ILE A 689 0.91 -37.72 -20.29
C ILE A 689 1.87 -38.08 -19.17
N THR A 690 1.69 -37.46 -18.00
CA THR A 690 2.46 -37.75 -16.78
C THR A 690 1.52 -38.23 -15.69
N ILE A 691 1.76 -39.43 -15.17
CA ILE A 691 0.99 -40.04 -14.09
C ILE A 691 1.90 -40.18 -12.87
N THR A 692 1.44 -39.70 -11.71
CA THR A 692 2.16 -39.78 -10.44
C THR A 692 1.24 -40.33 -9.34
N GLY A 693 1.79 -41.15 -8.44
CA GLY A 693 1.06 -41.67 -7.29
C GLY A 693 0.19 -42.90 -7.57
N ASP A 694 0.16 -43.40 -8.82
CA ASP A 694 -0.35 -44.73 -9.12
C ASP A 694 0.55 -45.78 -8.43
N SER A 695 0.06 -46.37 -7.34
CA SER A 695 0.91 -47.14 -6.42
C SER A 695 1.20 -48.54 -6.95
N THR A 696 2.44 -49.00 -6.75
CA THR A 696 2.83 -50.38 -7.00
C THR A 696 2.21 -51.37 -6.01
N ALA A 697 1.57 -50.89 -4.94
CA ALA A 697 1.14 -51.67 -3.78
C ALA A 697 -0.29 -52.25 -3.87
N ASN A 698 -1.00 -52.09 -5.00
CA ASN A 698 -2.32 -52.74 -5.15
C ASN A 698 -2.18 -54.25 -5.38
N ALA A 699 -2.90 -55.05 -4.59
CA ALA A 699 -2.98 -56.50 -4.73
C ALA A 699 -4.29 -56.96 -5.43
N ASP A 700 -5.08 -56.01 -5.94
CA ASP A 700 -6.33 -56.27 -6.65
C ASP A 700 -6.12 -56.43 -8.17
N THR A 701 -6.96 -57.25 -8.79
CA THR A 701 -6.99 -57.57 -10.24
C THR A 701 -7.66 -56.47 -11.09
N ALA A 702 -7.98 -55.32 -10.52
CA ALA A 702 -8.67 -54.23 -11.19
C ALA A 702 -7.69 -53.25 -11.84
N VAL A 703 -8.01 -52.82 -13.06
CA VAL A 703 -7.21 -51.87 -13.84
C VAL A 703 -7.29 -50.48 -13.20
N ASN A 704 -6.14 -49.94 -12.78
CA ASN A 704 -6.09 -48.61 -12.15
C ASN A 704 -6.18 -47.48 -13.18
N THR A 705 -5.36 -47.54 -14.23
CA THR A 705 -5.20 -46.47 -15.23
C THR A 705 -5.34 -47.01 -16.65
N ILE A 706 -6.14 -46.33 -17.47
CA ILE A 706 -6.38 -46.64 -18.89
C ILE A 706 -6.02 -45.41 -19.70
N VAL A 707 -5.11 -45.54 -20.66
CA VAL A 707 -4.85 -44.52 -21.67
C VAL A 707 -5.44 -44.97 -23.00
N LYS A 708 -6.39 -44.19 -23.50
CA LYS A 708 -7.08 -44.44 -24.77
C LYS A 708 -6.32 -43.80 -25.91
N VAL A 709 -6.17 -44.55 -26.99
CA VAL A 709 -5.58 -44.12 -28.26
C VAL A 709 -6.54 -44.48 -29.37
N GLN A 710 -7.27 -43.50 -29.87
CA GLN A 710 -8.29 -43.74 -30.90
C GLN A 710 -7.66 -43.94 -32.28
N GLU A 711 -8.39 -44.55 -33.21
CA GLU A 711 -7.92 -44.58 -34.60
C GLU A 711 -7.62 -43.16 -35.13
N GLY A 712 -6.45 -43.01 -35.75
CA GLY A 712 -5.94 -41.75 -36.28
C GLY A 712 -5.16 -40.90 -35.27
N HIS A 713 -5.10 -41.32 -34.00
CA HIS A 713 -4.36 -40.64 -32.93
C HIS A 713 -3.00 -41.31 -32.70
N SER A 714 -2.09 -40.60 -32.02
CA SER A 714 -0.77 -41.11 -31.65
C SER A 714 0.01 -41.68 -32.85
N THR A 715 0.12 -40.89 -33.93
CA THR A 715 0.68 -41.39 -35.20
C THR A 715 2.19 -41.66 -35.11
N LEU A 716 2.78 -42.34 -36.10
CA LEU A 716 4.22 -42.61 -36.08
C LEU A 716 5.11 -41.35 -36.06
N THR A 717 4.60 -40.20 -36.52
CA THR A 717 5.33 -38.93 -36.51
C THR A 717 5.00 -38.06 -35.29
N ASP A 718 3.76 -38.16 -34.81
CA ASP A 718 3.21 -37.39 -33.69
C ASP A 718 2.62 -38.36 -32.67
N PHE A 719 3.48 -39.18 -32.09
CA PHE A 719 3.10 -40.18 -31.09
C PHE A 719 3.07 -39.60 -29.69
N ASP A 720 2.23 -40.18 -28.85
CA ASP A 720 2.09 -39.76 -27.46
C ASP A 720 3.25 -40.26 -26.62
N VAL A 721 3.58 -39.47 -25.60
CA VAL A 721 4.65 -39.74 -24.65
C VAL A 721 4.05 -39.87 -23.26
N ILE A 722 4.18 -41.06 -22.67
CA ILE A 722 3.63 -41.39 -21.36
C ILE A 722 4.76 -41.63 -20.37
N THR A 723 4.73 -40.89 -19.26
CA THR A 723 5.64 -41.07 -18.12
C THR A 723 4.85 -41.54 -16.90
N GLY A 724 5.39 -42.52 -16.16
CA GLY A 724 4.76 -43.06 -14.96
C GLY A 724 3.83 -44.26 -15.19
N ALA A 725 3.87 -44.87 -16.38
CA ALA A 725 3.18 -46.13 -16.63
C ALA A 725 3.72 -47.24 -15.71
N VAL A 726 2.82 -47.98 -15.05
CA VAL A 726 3.17 -49.05 -14.11
C VAL A 726 2.99 -50.40 -14.81
N VAL A 727 4.06 -51.19 -14.89
CA VAL A 727 4.04 -52.52 -15.54
C VAL A 727 3.20 -53.51 -14.74
N SER A 728 2.34 -54.25 -15.45
CA SER A 728 1.53 -55.35 -14.92
C SER A 728 2.42 -56.50 -14.40
N THR A 729 1.89 -57.26 -13.45
CA THR A 729 2.52 -58.51 -12.97
C THR A 729 1.48 -59.62 -12.98
N ALA A 730 1.88 -60.89 -12.79
CA ALA A 730 0.95 -62.03 -12.86
C ALA A 730 -0.29 -61.97 -11.92
N THR A 731 -0.35 -61.01 -11.00
CA THR A 731 -1.48 -60.78 -10.09
C THR A 731 -2.01 -59.34 -10.14
N LYS A 732 -1.60 -58.51 -11.11
CA LYS A 732 -1.86 -57.06 -11.11
C LYS A 732 -1.94 -56.48 -12.53
N GLU A 733 -3.07 -55.87 -12.85
CA GLU A 733 -3.22 -55.01 -14.04
C GLU A 733 -3.18 -53.54 -13.61
N ALA A 734 -2.03 -52.88 -13.75
CA ALA A 734 -1.86 -51.52 -13.22
C ALA A 734 -2.13 -50.44 -14.27
N PHE A 735 -1.79 -50.71 -15.53
CA PHE A 735 -1.85 -49.74 -16.61
C PHE A 735 -2.20 -50.45 -17.93
N GLN A 736 -3.18 -49.90 -18.64
CA GLN A 736 -3.62 -50.41 -19.94
C GLN A 736 -3.54 -49.33 -21.02
N LEU A 737 -3.19 -49.76 -22.23
CA LEU A 737 -3.47 -49.01 -23.46
C LEU A 737 -4.76 -49.56 -24.09
N ASP A 738 -5.70 -48.69 -24.41
CA ASP A 738 -6.97 -49.00 -25.07
C ASP A 738 -6.95 -48.41 -26.49
N PHE A 739 -6.79 -49.26 -27.50
CA PHE A 739 -6.86 -48.86 -28.91
C PHE A 739 -8.27 -49.11 -29.44
N ASP A 740 -9.23 -48.31 -28.97
CA ASP A 740 -10.66 -48.41 -29.27
C ASP A 740 -11.29 -49.80 -29.07
N GLY A 741 -10.75 -50.57 -28.13
CA GLY A 741 -11.25 -51.91 -27.83
C GLY A 741 -11.01 -52.94 -28.95
N THR A 742 -10.09 -52.71 -29.90
CA THR A 742 -9.79 -53.67 -30.97
C THR A 742 -8.44 -54.39 -30.85
N ALA A 743 -7.46 -53.78 -30.18
CA ALA A 743 -6.09 -54.30 -30.16
C ALA A 743 -5.93 -55.72 -29.58
N SER A 744 -5.00 -56.46 -30.16
CA SER A 744 -4.57 -57.78 -29.69
C SER A 744 -3.08 -58.01 -29.98
N ALA A 745 -2.39 -58.77 -29.13
CA ALA A 745 -0.97 -59.06 -29.34
C ALA A 745 -0.73 -59.79 -30.69
N ASN A 746 0.33 -59.40 -31.39
CA ASN A 746 0.74 -60.11 -32.61
C ASN A 746 1.18 -61.56 -32.28
N ALA A 747 0.88 -62.49 -33.19
CA ALA A 747 1.30 -63.88 -33.04
C ALA A 747 2.84 -63.99 -32.96
N ASN A 748 3.32 -65.00 -32.24
CA ASN A 748 4.77 -65.23 -32.14
C ASN A 748 5.37 -65.47 -33.53
N VAL A 749 6.48 -64.80 -33.80
CA VAL A 749 7.24 -64.94 -35.04
C VAL A 749 8.61 -65.49 -34.70
N THR A 750 8.90 -66.69 -35.19
CA THR A 750 10.25 -67.25 -35.17
C THR A 750 11.15 -66.45 -36.11
N ALA A 751 12.44 -66.30 -35.77
CA ALA A 751 13.39 -65.40 -36.45
C ALA A 751 13.19 -65.29 -37.97
N SER A 752 12.87 -64.08 -38.42
CA SER A 752 12.60 -63.75 -39.83
C SER A 752 13.43 -62.55 -40.27
N SER A 753 13.84 -62.49 -41.55
CA SER A 753 14.64 -61.36 -42.08
C SER A 753 13.79 -60.10 -42.25
N VAL A 754 14.35 -58.94 -41.92
CA VAL A 754 13.73 -57.65 -42.23
C VAL A 754 13.93 -57.35 -43.71
N THR A 755 12.87 -56.95 -44.43
CA THR A 755 12.94 -56.59 -45.85
C THR A 755 14.03 -55.56 -46.12
N GLY A 756 14.90 -55.83 -47.11
CA GLY A 756 16.04 -54.97 -47.45
C GLY A 756 17.34 -55.31 -46.71
N TYR A 757 17.32 -56.25 -45.76
CA TYR A 757 18.50 -56.78 -45.07
C TYR A 757 18.67 -58.28 -45.35
N THR A 758 19.91 -58.78 -45.32
CA THR A 758 20.16 -60.22 -45.27
C THR A 758 19.87 -60.77 -43.88
N SER A 759 19.61 -62.08 -43.76
CA SER A 759 19.37 -62.75 -42.48
C SER A 759 20.55 -62.69 -41.49
N ALA A 760 21.75 -62.31 -41.94
CA ALA A 760 22.90 -62.06 -41.06
C ALA A 760 22.96 -60.61 -40.56
N GLU A 761 22.48 -59.66 -41.36
CA GLU A 761 22.50 -58.24 -41.05
C GLU A 761 21.38 -57.85 -40.08
N LEU A 762 20.15 -58.30 -40.34
CA LEU A 762 19.02 -57.98 -39.48
C LEU A 762 17.88 -59.01 -39.57
N THR A 763 17.52 -59.56 -38.42
CA THR A 763 16.34 -60.39 -38.21
C THR A 763 15.46 -59.81 -37.11
N TYR A 764 14.17 -60.12 -37.14
CA TYR A 764 13.23 -59.82 -36.07
C TYR A 764 12.57 -61.09 -35.52
N THR A 765 12.18 -61.02 -34.25
CA THR A 765 11.34 -62.03 -33.58
C THR A 765 10.20 -61.33 -32.87
N VAL A 766 9.03 -61.97 -32.81
CA VAL A 766 7.95 -61.56 -31.91
C VAL A 766 7.76 -62.66 -30.87
N THR A 767 7.94 -62.34 -29.59
CA THR A 767 7.69 -63.29 -28.48
C THR A 767 6.82 -62.60 -27.45
N ASN A 768 5.62 -63.13 -27.21
CA ASN A 768 4.62 -62.54 -26.30
C ASN A 768 4.39 -61.04 -26.61
N GLY A 769 4.25 -60.74 -27.90
CA GLY A 769 4.09 -59.37 -28.40
C GLY A 769 5.33 -58.46 -28.31
N LEU A 770 6.47 -58.92 -27.77
CA LEU A 770 7.73 -58.17 -27.83
C LEU A 770 8.42 -58.37 -29.19
N LEU A 771 8.55 -57.30 -29.96
CA LEU A 771 9.35 -57.21 -31.18
C LEU A 771 10.82 -56.94 -30.83
N ALA A 772 11.66 -57.94 -31.02
CA ALA A 772 13.11 -57.85 -30.78
C ALA A 772 13.89 -57.99 -32.10
N PHE A 773 15.06 -57.33 -32.15
CA PHE A 773 15.94 -57.30 -33.32
C PHE A 773 17.27 -57.95 -33.01
N ALA A 774 17.80 -58.74 -33.95
CA ALA A 774 19.09 -59.41 -33.85
C ALA A 774 19.86 -59.32 -35.18
N GLY A 775 21.18 -59.46 -35.13
CA GLY A 775 22.08 -59.32 -36.30
C GLY A 775 23.07 -58.17 -36.12
N THR A 776 23.95 -57.97 -37.10
CA THR A 776 25.01 -56.95 -37.01
C THR A 776 24.49 -55.51 -37.02
N SER A 777 23.30 -55.27 -37.58
CA SER A 777 22.72 -53.92 -37.70
C SER A 777 21.77 -53.56 -36.54
N ALA A 778 21.40 -54.52 -35.69
CA ALA A 778 20.33 -54.36 -34.69
C ALA A 778 20.62 -53.26 -33.65
N ALA A 779 21.87 -53.18 -33.17
CA ALA A 779 22.26 -52.21 -32.14
C ALA A 779 22.33 -50.76 -32.65
N ALA A 780 22.38 -50.54 -33.98
CA ALA A 780 22.44 -49.22 -34.58
C ALA A 780 21.06 -48.65 -34.95
N LEU A 781 19.99 -49.42 -34.77
CA LEU A 781 18.63 -48.98 -35.08
C LEU A 781 18.17 -47.90 -34.09
N THR A 782 17.73 -46.76 -34.61
CA THR A 782 17.02 -45.73 -33.83
C THR A 782 15.59 -46.18 -33.52
N ALA A 783 14.94 -45.61 -32.50
CA ALA A 783 13.52 -45.84 -32.22
C ALA A 783 12.62 -45.63 -33.46
N ALA A 784 12.87 -44.57 -34.24
CA ALA A 784 12.13 -44.30 -35.47
C ALA A 784 12.31 -45.43 -36.51
N GLN A 785 13.53 -45.93 -36.69
CA GLN A 785 13.78 -47.06 -37.59
C GLN A 785 13.08 -48.33 -37.10
N LYS A 786 13.07 -48.59 -35.79
CA LYS A 786 12.36 -49.73 -35.20
C LYS A 786 10.85 -49.63 -35.43
N ALA A 787 10.25 -48.44 -35.26
CA ALA A 787 8.84 -48.20 -35.55
C ALA A 787 8.50 -48.40 -37.03
N THR A 788 9.33 -47.90 -37.95
CA THR A 788 9.16 -48.16 -39.39
C THR A 788 9.24 -49.65 -39.71
N ILE A 789 10.16 -50.38 -39.07
CA ILE A 789 10.22 -51.84 -39.25
C ILE A 789 8.95 -52.50 -38.70
N ALA A 790 8.48 -52.11 -37.50
CA ALA A 790 7.24 -52.63 -36.91
C ALA A 790 6.05 -52.48 -37.88
N GLN A 791 5.87 -51.30 -38.48
CA GLN A 791 4.87 -51.03 -39.51
C GLN A 791 4.97 -51.98 -40.72
N THR A 792 6.18 -52.34 -41.15
CA THR A 792 6.36 -53.24 -42.30
C THR A 792 6.17 -54.73 -41.97
N VAL A 793 6.42 -55.15 -40.73
CA VAL A 793 6.42 -56.58 -40.35
C VAL A 793 5.14 -57.02 -39.63
N ILE A 794 4.38 -56.09 -39.08
CA ILE A 794 3.09 -56.34 -38.43
C ILE A 794 1.98 -55.92 -39.39
N THR A 795 1.54 -56.82 -40.26
CA THR A 795 0.64 -56.49 -41.39
C THR A 795 -0.81 -56.90 -41.15
N THR A 796 -1.12 -57.57 -40.04
CA THR A 796 -2.50 -57.98 -39.71
C THR A 796 -3.15 -56.86 -38.93
N ALA A 797 -4.34 -56.41 -39.34
CA ALA A 797 -5.08 -55.37 -38.63
C ALA A 797 -5.34 -55.76 -37.17
N ASP A 798 -5.43 -54.74 -36.32
CA ASP A 798 -5.68 -54.81 -34.87
C ASP A 798 -4.58 -55.58 -34.10
N LYS A 799 -3.36 -55.64 -34.66
CA LYS A 799 -2.20 -56.28 -34.02
C LYS A 799 -1.26 -55.26 -33.43
N ALA A 800 -0.90 -55.47 -32.17
CA ALA A 800 0.08 -54.67 -31.45
C ALA A 800 1.37 -55.45 -31.19
N VAL A 801 2.48 -54.73 -31.09
CA VAL A 801 3.77 -55.19 -30.57
C VAL A 801 4.43 -54.10 -29.74
N ALA A 802 5.26 -54.48 -28.78
CA ALA A 802 6.15 -53.56 -28.09
C ALA A 802 7.60 -53.74 -28.56
N PHE A 803 8.42 -52.67 -28.54
CA PHE A 803 9.87 -52.77 -28.71
C PHE A 803 10.59 -51.82 -27.75
N VAL A 804 11.83 -52.17 -27.38
CA VAL A 804 12.64 -51.40 -26.42
C VAL A 804 13.68 -50.55 -27.15
N ASP A 805 13.87 -49.31 -26.71
CA ASP A 805 14.96 -48.42 -27.13
C ASP A 805 15.57 -47.70 -25.92
N GLY A 806 16.80 -48.05 -25.55
CA GLY A 806 17.43 -47.53 -24.34
C GLY A 806 16.68 -47.97 -23.08
N THR A 807 16.20 -47.01 -22.29
CA THR A 807 15.40 -47.21 -21.07
C THR A 807 13.89 -47.10 -21.31
N ASP A 808 13.49 -46.80 -22.54
CA ASP A 808 12.11 -46.54 -22.91
C ASP A 808 11.56 -47.71 -23.75
N SER A 809 10.24 -47.86 -23.73
CA SER A 809 9.53 -48.83 -24.56
C SER A 809 8.55 -48.12 -25.47
N TYR A 810 8.26 -48.73 -26.61
CA TYR A 810 7.34 -48.22 -27.60
C TYR A 810 6.31 -49.29 -27.91
N VAL A 811 5.04 -48.93 -27.95
CA VAL A 811 3.94 -49.83 -28.33
C VAL A 811 3.43 -49.40 -29.69
N PHE A 812 3.61 -50.24 -30.69
CA PHE A 812 3.10 -50.06 -32.05
C PHE A 812 1.82 -50.86 -32.21
N HIS A 813 0.78 -50.24 -32.79
CA HIS A 813 -0.49 -50.87 -33.13
C HIS A 813 -0.78 -50.66 -34.61
N ASN A 814 -0.93 -51.75 -35.36
CA ASN A 814 -1.38 -51.74 -36.75
C ASN A 814 -2.91 -51.68 -36.78
N GLY A 815 -3.47 -50.47 -36.71
CA GLY A 815 -4.93 -50.28 -36.68
C GLY A 815 -5.61 -50.66 -37.99
N ALA A 816 -6.94 -50.68 -38.01
CA ALA A 816 -7.68 -51.09 -39.20
C ALA A 816 -7.58 -50.03 -40.32
N THR A 817 -7.46 -48.76 -39.95
CA THR A 817 -7.36 -47.63 -40.88
C THR A 817 -6.03 -46.88 -40.80
N THR A 818 -5.45 -46.78 -39.61
CA THR A 818 -4.25 -45.99 -39.32
C THR A 818 -3.43 -46.65 -38.21
N ASP A 819 -2.11 -46.50 -38.30
CA ASP A 819 -1.20 -47.04 -37.30
C ASP A 819 -0.94 -46.04 -36.17
N SER A 820 -0.85 -46.58 -34.96
CA SER A 820 -0.51 -45.81 -33.76
C SER A 820 0.81 -46.28 -33.17
N LEU A 821 1.53 -45.35 -32.55
CA LEU A 821 2.75 -45.58 -31.81
C LEU A 821 2.62 -44.82 -30.49
N VAL A 822 2.98 -45.45 -29.37
CA VAL A 822 3.01 -44.79 -28.06
C VAL A 822 4.39 -44.98 -27.46
N LYS A 823 4.98 -43.94 -26.87
CA LYS A 823 6.23 -44.03 -26.11
C LYS A 823 5.96 -44.09 -24.61
N LEU A 824 6.50 -45.11 -23.95
CA LEU A 824 6.53 -45.26 -22.50
C LEU A 824 7.93 -44.91 -21.98
N VAL A 825 8.04 -43.79 -21.26
CA VAL A 825 9.31 -43.26 -20.75
C VAL A 825 9.73 -43.97 -19.46
N GLY A 826 10.97 -44.43 -19.40
CA GLY A 826 11.56 -45.07 -18.22
C GLY A 826 11.02 -46.47 -17.92
N VAL A 827 10.31 -47.08 -18.87
CA VAL A 827 9.75 -48.43 -18.76
C VAL A 827 10.40 -49.35 -19.78
N THR A 828 10.86 -50.53 -19.35
CA THR A 828 11.40 -51.57 -20.23
C THR A 828 10.49 -52.80 -20.20
N LEU A 829 9.78 -53.04 -21.30
CA LEU A 829 8.82 -54.14 -21.40
C LEU A 829 9.47 -55.48 -21.75
N SER A 830 8.90 -56.55 -21.19
CA SER A 830 9.22 -57.94 -21.53
C SER A 830 8.22 -58.53 -22.53
N GLY A 831 7.06 -57.89 -22.70
CA GLY A 831 6.04 -58.27 -23.67
C GLY A 831 4.80 -57.38 -23.56
N ILE A 832 3.75 -57.79 -24.26
CA ILE A 832 2.39 -57.28 -24.06
C ILE A 832 1.45 -58.46 -23.89
N ASP A 833 0.55 -58.38 -22.91
CA ASP A 833 -0.52 -59.36 -22.75
C ASP A 833 -1.85 -58.77 -23.28
N ALA A 834 -2.69 -59.63 -23.83
CA ALA A 834 -4.01 -59.27 -24.35
C ALA A 834 -5.03 -60.14 -23.64
N VAL A 835 -5.39 -59.77 -22.42
CA VAL A 835 -6.22 -60.59 -21.53
C VAL A 835 -7.72 -60.51 -21.91
N ALA A 836 -8.13 -59.44 -22.60
CA ALA A 836 -9.47 -59.27 -23.19
C ALA A 836 -9.37 -58.54 -24.54
N ALA A 837 -10.25 -58.86 -25.50
CA ALA A 837 -10.28 -58.21 -26.81
C ALA A 837 -10.32 -56.69 -26.63
N GLY A 838 -9.26 -56.00 -27.05
CA GLY A 838 -9.23 -54.55 -27.12
C GLY A 838 -8.27 -53.78 -26.22
N TYR A 839 -7.72 -54.40 -25.18
CA TYR A 839 -6.80 -53.75 -24.24
C TYR A 839 -5.42 -54.40 -24.30
N ILE A 840 -4.38 -53.58 -24.15
CA ILE A 840 -2.99 -54.02 -24.08
C ILE A 840 -2.47 -53.79 -22.66
N ASP A 841 -2.23 -54.89 -21.96
CA ASP A 841 -1.55 -54.91 -20.66
C ASP A 841 -0.04 -54.80 -20.89
N ILE A 842 0.58 -53.87 -20.18
CA ILE A 842 1.99 -53.54 -20.32
C ILE A 842 2.80 -54.44 -19.37
N ALA A 843 3.51 -55.45 -19.89
CA ALA A 843 4.11 -56.56 -19.12
C ALA A 843 5.66 -56.66 -19.16
#